data_AF-A0A7S1G3Z0-F1
#
_entry.id   AF-A0A7S1G3Z0-F1
#
_cell.length_a   1.000
_cell.length_b   1.000
_cell.length_c   1.000
_cell.angle_alpha   90.00
_cell.angle_beta   90.00
_cell.angle_gamma   90.00
#
_symmetry.space_group_name_H-M   'P 1'
#
loop_
_entity.id
_entity.type
_entity.pdbx_description
1 polymer ?
#
loop_
_entity_poly.entity_id
_entity_poly.type
_entity_poly.pdbx_seq_one_letter_code
_entity_poly.pdbx_strand_id
1 'polypeptide(L)'
;PEGSAAPIACEGGHYCADSESNGEPTGPCLAGYYCVQGSATPTPTGAENAFGLTGDVCTAGHYCPEGTITPVACAAGTYTPARGNEDDSGCEPCTPGLYCPERGTVTPSLGCLAGFYCPGGDAVPTHVCPKGHYCPYNNSAPLPCDGGSYQDEVGQAGCKACPDRFYCPSGAERPLECPQGHYCPDETASGTAFPCPAGTYSNRTALADAAECTRCPPGAYCATPGATQPTGDCDAGHYCVGGSAVPAPTQGFDMGYVCSLFDVPLTAGTVALCADIGGGNPIRVANGTVDANGTSYTRDVWVPDVGDLCHEGHYCPAGSARPVPCPAGTFSDARGNVALEDCEGCTAGMYCPAQGTRLPTLPCAEGFYCPTGMAAPTHVCPEAHYCEEGSPAPAPCDAGSYQDEDGQSACKACPESLYCDAGVAIGEPCPPGHYCPEGTAFATQHPCPVGTFSAASQLAAEDDCTPCSPGSYCGSEGLTRPTALCGAGSYCLFGAAEPNPVAESGTGGPCDAGYVCTGGSDTPQPRTPEGLCDVDGEGDGDGDGDGEAPFAMGFICPPGTFCVSGATQPEECPPGSYNPAVGQAACLPCPLGQLCEGGNVLPDPCPMRHYCPGSTFAPEPCPPGTVGNRTELQHEGQCEPCPARHYCTAGDVAGECAAGYVCRYGNPSPSPGDETPAHDGGYPCPLGHYCPAATSIPIPCSNGTVNAQLRGASPADCGPCPPGFRCEDGNPQPFPCPLGHY
;
A
#
# COMPACT_ATOMS: atom_id res chain seq x y z
N PRO A 1 -166.80 41.66 5.45
CA PRO A 1 -166.45 42.90 4.72
C PRO A 1 -165.55 42.59 3.53
N GLU A 2 -165.84 43.20 2.39
CA GLU A 2 -164.85 43.40 1.30
C GLU A 2 -163.58 44.03 1.90
N GLY A 3 -162.40 43.52 1.50
CA GLY A 3 -161.10 44.00 1.97
C GLY A 3 -160.32 42.96 2.80
N SER A 4 -159.94 41.85 2.18
CA SER A 4 -158.88 40.97 2.69
C SER A 4 -157.52 41.63 2.45
N ALA A 5 -156.79 41.96 3.50
CA ALA A 5 -155.34 42.06 3.41
C ALA A 5 -154.77 40.82 4.10
N ALA A 6 -154.17 39.90 3.33
CA ALA A 6 -153.17 39.01 3.92
C ALA A 6 -152.11 39.92 4.56
N PRO A 7 -151.63 39.62 5.78
CA PRO A 7 -150.60 40.45 6.41
C PRO A 7 -149.41 40.56 5.45
N ILE A 8 -149.10 41.79 5.04
CA ILE A 8 -147.96 42.08 4.18
C ILE A 8 -146.74 41.88 5.06
N ALA A 9 -146.02 40.78 4.84
CA ALA A 9 -144.82 40.48 5.59
C ALA A 9 -143.72 41.49 5.21
N CYS A 10 -143.00 41.99 6.21
CA CYS A 10 -141.85 42.90 6.03
C CYS A 10 -140.86 42.28 5.04
N GLU A 11 -140.40 43.09 4.07
CA GLU A 11 -139.47 42.64 3.04
C GLU A 11 -138.12 42.19 3.66
N GLY A 12 -137.49 41.19 3.05
CA GLY A 12 -136.21 40.67 3.51
C GLY A 12 -135.14 41.76 3.62
N GLY A 13 -134.25 41.61 4.60
CA GLY A 13 -133.17 42.56 4.90
C GLY A 13 -133.60 43.74 5.77
N HIS A 14 -134.90 43.86 6.06
CA HIS A 14 -135.46 44.95 6.85
C HIS A 14 -136.33 44.42 7.99
N TYR A 15 -136.51 45.23 9.02
CA TYR A 15 -137.41 44.92 10.14
C TYR A 15 -138.53 45.95 10.25
N CYS A 16 -139.67 45.51 10.80
CA CYS A 16 -140.89 46.29 10.99
C CYS A 16 -141.28 46.17 12.46
N ALA A 17 -140.92 47.16 13.29
CA ALA A 17 -141.13 47.09 14.74
C ALA A 17 -142.62 47.07 15.15
N ASP A 18 -143.50 47.61 14.31
CA ASP A 18 -144.89 47.90 14.65
C ASP A 18 -145.87 47.24 13.67
N SER A 19 -146.89 46.54 14.18
CA SER A 19 -147.94 45.87 13.39
C SER A 19 -148.88 46.80 12.63
N GLU A 20 -148.73 48.12 12.78
CA GLU A 20 -149.52 49.15 12.07
C GLU A 20 -148.85 49.64 10.77
N SER A 21 -147.58 49.30 10.50
CA SER A 21 -146.84 49.81 9.35
C SER A 21 -147.24 49.21 7.99
N ASN A 22 -148.23 48.30 7.95
CA ASN A 22 -148.74 47.64 6.73
C ASN A 22 -147.62 47.07 5.81
N GLY A 23 -146.48 46.67 6.38
CA GLY A 23 -145.35 46.10 5.64
C GLY A 23 -144.29 47.10 5.17
N GLU A 24 -144.36 48.40 5.53
CA GLU A 24 -143.26 49.34 5.27
C GLU A 24 -142.10 49.15 6.27
N PRO A 25 -140.84 49.07 5.78
CA PRO A 25 -139.67 48.79 6.60
C PRO A 25 -139.32 49.95 7.55
N THR A 26 -139.15 49.67 8.84
CA THR A 26 -138.67 50.65 9.85
C THR A 26 -137.19 51.00 9.63
N GLY A 27 -136.41 50.03 9.17
CA GLY A 27 -135.01 50.20 8.83
C GLY A 27 -134.38 48.87 8.37
N PRO A 28 -133.16 48.91 7.84
CA PRO A 28 -132.42 47.69 7.52
C PRO A 28 -132.04 46.95 8.81
N CYS A 29 -131.77 45.65 8.70
CA CYS A 29 -131.23 44.88 9.82
C CYS A 29 -129.77 45.26 10.09
N LEU A 30 -129.39 45.27 11.37
CA LEU A 30 -128.05 45.73 11.79
C LEU A 30 -126.97 44.75 11.33
N ALA A 31 -125.77 45.27 11.08
CA ALA A 31 -124.62 44.46 10.72
C ALA A 31 -124.35 43.38 11.78
N GLY A 32 -123.92 42.19 11.34
CA GLY A 32 -123.77 41.00 12.18
C GLY A 32 -125.06 40.17 12.36
N TYR A 33 -126.18 40.58 11.75
CA TYR A 33 -127.47 39.87 11.77
C TYR A 33 -128.10 39.82 10.37
N TYR A 34 -128.97 38.84 10.10
CA TYR A 34 -129.72 38.75 8.83
C TYR A 34 -131.22 38.58 9.07
N CYS A 35 -132.03 39.12 8.16
CA CYS A 35 -133.49 39.11 8.24
C CYS A 35 -134.09 38.54 6.96
N VAL A 36 -134.72 37.37 7.02
CA VAL A 36 -135.23 36.71 5.81
C VAL A 36 -136.60 37.24 5.40
N GLN A 37 -137.55 37.34 6.34
CA GLN A 37 -138.88 37.90 6.09
C GLN A 37 -139.66 38.13 7.39
N GLY A 38 -140.27 39.31 7.56
CA GLY A 38 -141.19 39.59 8.66
C GLY A 38 -140.55 39.82 10.04
N SER A 39 -139.31 40.32 10.09
CA SER A 39 -138.59 40.59 11.35
C SER A 39 -139.20 41.79 12.09
N ALA A 40 -139.43 41.65 13.40
CA ALA A 40 -139.89 42.74 14.26
C ALA A 40 -138.73 43.50 14.92
N THR A 41 -137.50 42.99 14.85
CA THR A 41 -136.31 43.62 15.45
C THR A 41 -135.15 43.66 14.47
N PRO A 42 -134.23 44.65 14.60
CA PRO A 42 -133.04 44.73 13.74
C PRO A 42 -131.96 43.68 14.07
N THR A 43 -132.06 42.99 15.21
CA THR A 43 -131.11 41.98 15.72
C THR A 43 -131.83 40.67 16.09
N PRO A 44 -132.48 40.01 15.12
CA PRO A 44 -133.22 38.78 15.39
C PRO A 44 -132.26 37.67 15.87
N THR A 45 -132.69 36.87 16.86
CA THR A 45 -131.92 35.76 17.45
C THR A 45 -132.78 34.49 17.44
N GLY A 46 -132.82 33.82 16.30
CA GLY A 46 -133.61 32.59 16.10
C GLY A 46 -135.13 32.76 16.26
N ALA A 47 -135.67 33.96 16.04
CA ALA A 47 -137.10 34.22 16.17
C ALA A 47 -137.88 33.63 14.97
N GLU A 48 -139.00 32.97 15.21
CA GLU A 48 -139.87 32.37 14.18
C GLU A 48 -141.25 33.06 14.15
N ASN A 49 -141.83 33.18 12.95
CA ASN A 49 -143.20 33.64 12.75
C ASN A 49 -144.00 32.62 11.93
N ALA A 50 -145.25 32.94 11.56
CA ALA A 50 -146.12 32.03 10.80
C ALA A 50 -145.58 31.62 9.41
N PHE A 51 -144.52 32.27 8.91
CA PHE A 51 -143.88 32.03 7.62
C PHE A 51 -142.50 31.36 7.74
N GLY A 52 -142.01 31.08 8.96
CA GLY A 52 -140.74 30.40 9.22
C GLY A 52 -139.78 31.23 10.09
N LEU A 53 -138.48 30.89 10.04
CA LEU A 53 -137.42 31.70 10.65
C LEU A 53 -137.50 33.13 10.13
N THR A 54 -137.40 34.10 11.04
CA THR A 54 -137.57 35.52 10.75
C THR A 54 -136.22 36.21 10.49
N GLY A 55 -135.16 35.69 11.13
CA GLY A 55 -133.77 36.12 11.04
C GLY A 55 -132.95 35.55 12.21
N ASP A 56 -131.62 35.62 12.14
CA ASP A 56 -130.73 35.18 13.23
C ASP A 56 -129.39 35.97 13.23
N VAL A 57 -128.56 35.76 14.25
CA VAL A 57 -127.16 36.20 14.29
C VAL A 57 -126.42 35.60 13.10
N CYS A 58 -125.55 36.38 12.47
CA CYS A 58 -124.74 35.88 11.36
C CYS A 58 -123.96 34.63 11.79
N THR A 59 -124.17 33.53 11.05
CA THR A 59 -123.61 32.22 11.39
C THR A 59 -122.11 32.17 11.16
N ALA A 60 -121.40 31.25 11.82
CA ALA A 60 -119.98 31.04 11.57
C ALA A 60 -119.74 30.71 10.08
N GLY A 61 -118.57 31.08 9.56
CA GLY A 61 -118.28 31.06 8.13
C GLY A 61 -118.93 32.19 7.32
N HIS A 62 -119.72 33.08 7.92
CA HIS A 62 -120.44 34.11 7.19
C HIS A 62 -120.24 35.49 7.83
N TYR A 63 -120.41 36.53 7.02
CA TYR A 63 -120.50 37.92 7.45
C TYR A 63 -121.80 38.56 6.91
N CYS A 64 -122.33 39.52 7.64
CA CYS A 64 -123.64 40.10 7.36
C CYS A 64 -123.54 41.63 7.43
N PRO A 65 -123.31 42.31 6.30
CA PRO A 65 -123.41 43.76 6.22
C PRO A 65 -124.83 44.23 6.56
N GLU A 66 -125.00 45.53 6.81
CA GLU A 66 -126.32 46.11 7.08
C GLU A 66 -127.33 45.79 5.95
N GLY A 67 -128.54 45.36 6.32
CA GLY A 67 -129.59 45.01 5.36
C GLY A 67 -129.51 43.60 4.76
N THR A 68 -128.69 42.70 5.32
CA THR A 68 -128.49 41.35 4.77
C THR A 68 -129.74 40.47 4.90
N ILE A 69 -130.21 39.93 3.78
CA ILE A 69 -131.34 38.98 3.76
C ILE A 69 -130.87 37.56 4.06
N THR A 70 -129.74 37.17 3.48
CA THR A 70 -129.13 35.84 3.61
C THR A 70 -127.64 36.01 3.92
N PRO A 71 -127.10 35.34 4.96
CA PRO A 71 -125.69 35.49 5.34
C PRO A 71 -124.74 35.36 4.15
N VAL A 72 -123.75 36.25 4.05
CA VAL A 72 -122.77 36.21 2.97
C VAL A 72 -121.63 35.31 3.41
N ALA A 73 -121.43 34.20 2.72
CA ALA A 73 -120.35 33.27 3.03
C ALA A 73 -118.99 33.93 2.80
N CYS A 74 -118.05 33.77 3.73
CA CYS A 74 -116.66 34.14 3.53
C CYS A 74 -116.14 33.52 2.21
N ALA A 75 -115.35 34.29 1.47
CA ALA A 75 -114.80 33.80 0.21
C ALA A 75 -113.97 32.53 0.40
N ALA A 76 -113.84 31.71 -0.65
CA ALA A 76 -112.93 30.58 -0.61
C ALA A 76 -111.50 31.09 -0.38
N GLY A 77 -110.71 30.39 0.44
CA GLY A 77 -109.41 30.84 0.93
C GLY A 77 -109.46 31.61 2.26
N THR A 78 -110.65 31.95 2.76
CA THR A 78 -110.83 32.54 4.09
C THR A 78 -111.78 31.69 4.94
N TYR A 79 -111.68 31.82 6.26
CA TYR A 79 -112.52 31.12 7.22
C TYR A 79 -112.86 32.03 8.39
N THR A 80 -113.92 31.72 9.12
CA THR A 80 -114.18 32.39 10.40
C THR A 80 -114.96 31.47 11.33
N PRO A 81 -114.40 31.13 12.51
CA PRO A 81 -115.12 30.36 13.51
C PRO A 81 -116.08 31.26 14.33
N ALA A 82 -115.93 32.59 14.22
CA ALA A 82 -116.72 33.57 14.95
C ALA A 82 -118.14 33.70 14.36
N ARG A 83 -119.12 33.98 15.23
CA ARG A 83 -120.49 34.35 14.85
C ARG A 83 -120.67 35.87 14.97
N GLY A 84 -121.55 36.44 14.16
CA GLY A 84 -121.89 37.86 14.20
C GLY A 84 -120.91 38.78 13.47
N ASN A 85 -120.14 38.27 12.49
CA ASN A 85 -119.24 39.12 11.71
C ASN A 85 -120.02 40.17 10.90
N GLU A 86 -119.62 41.43 11.03
CA GLU A 86 -120.31 42.57 10.41
C GLU A 86 -119.91 42.76 8.94
N ASP A 87 -118.65 42.51 8.60
CA ASP A 87 -118.09 42.67 7.26
C ASP A 87 -117.00 41.61 6.95
N ASP A 88 -116.47 41.65 5.72
CA ASP A 88 -115.48 40.69 5.20
C ASP A 88 -114.16 40.68 5.99
N SER A 89 -113.84 41.72 6.78
CA SER A 89 -112.65 41.73 7.64
C SER A 89 -112.71 40.71 8.78
N GLY A 90 -113.91 40.19 9.10
CA GLY A 90 -114.11 39.08 10.02
C GLY A 90 -113.72 37.71 9.43
N CYS A 91 -113.40 37.64 8.13
CA CYS A 91 -112.93 36.44 7.46
C CYS A 91 -111.39 36.39 7.48
N GLU A 92 -110.82 35.48 8.27
CA GLU A 92 -109.36 35.29 8.36
C GLU A 92 -108.83 34.46 7.20
N PRO A 93 -107.60 34.71 6.70
CA PRO A 93 -106.98 33.84 5.70
C PRO A 93 -106.81 32.43 6.25
N CYS A 94 -107.06 31.43 5.41
CA CYS A 94 -106.85 30.02 5.75
C CYS A 94 -105.44 29.82 6.33
N THR A 95 -105.33 29.01 7.38
CA THR A 95 -104.07 28.83 8.12
C THR A 95 -102.96 28.23 7.25
N PRO A 96 -101.70 28.67 7.37
CA PRO A 96 -100.60 28.11 6.57
C PRO A 96 -100.50 26.58 6.70
N GLY A 97 -100.34 25.88 5.58
CA GLY A 97 -100.35 24.42 5.50
C GLY A 97 -101.73 23.79 5.29
N LEU A 98 -102.80 24.58 5.31
CA LEU A 98 -104.19 24.17 5.05
C LEU A 98 -104.77 25.00 3.89
N TYR A 99 -105.81 24.50 3.23
CA TYR A 99 -106.56 25.21 2.19
C TYR A 99 -108.08 25.14 2.42
N CYS A 100 -108.81 26.15 1.96
CA CYS A 100 -110.23 26.37 2.25
C CYS A 100 -111.04 26.49 0.95
N PRO A 101 -111.45 25.37 0.31
CA PRO A 101 -112.08 25.38 -1.02
C PRO A 101 -113.55 25.79 -1.00
N GLU A 102 -114.23 25.55 0.12
CA GLU A 102 -115.64 25.89 0.29
C GLU A 102 -115.79 27.33 0.79
N ARG A 103 -116.73 28.06 0.19
CA ARG A 103 -117.16 29.35 0.74
C ARG A 103 -117.82 29.14 2.09
N GLY A 104 -117.54 30.03 3.02
CA GLY A 104 -118.03 29.98 4.39
C GLY A 104 -117.45 28.86 5.24
N THR A 105 -116.18 28.55 5.04
CA THR A 105 -115.42 27.62 5.88
C THR A 105 -115.43 28.10 7.33
N VAL A 106 -115.83 27.22 8.25
CA VAL A 106 -115.88 27.52 9.70
C VAL A 106 -114.55 27.17 10.38
N THR A 107 -113.96 26.03 10.02
CA THR A 107 -112.68 25.56 10.53
C THR A 107 -111.83 24.98 9.39
N PRO A 108 -110.57 25.42 9.23
CA PRO A 108 -109.68 24.86 8.22
C PRO A 108 -109.26 23.45 8.66
N SER A 109 -109.59 22.45 7.85
CA SER A 109 -109.29 21.03 8.14
C SER A 109 -108.67 20.29 6.96
N LEU A 110 -108.69 20.90 5.77
CA LEU A 110 -108.15 20.30 4.56
C LEU A 110 -106.68 20.68 4.41
N GLY A 111 -105.84 19.67 4.58
CA GLY A 111 -104.40 19.81 4.48
C GLY A 111 -103.93 20.11 3.07
N CYS A 112 -102.93 20.98 2.93
CA CYS A 112 -102.29 21.20 1.65
C CYS A 112 -101.84 19.85 1.07
N LEU A 113 -102.26 19.58 -0.17
CA LEU A 113 -102.00 18.31 -0.84
C LEU A 113 -100.49 18.11 -1.04
N ALA A 114 -100.04 16.87 -0.91
CA ALA A 114 -98.64 16.52 -1.12
C ALA A 114 -98.19 16.95 -2.54
N GLY A 115 -97.00 17.55 -2.64
CA GLY A 115 -96.53 18.20 -3.88
C GLY A 115 -96.92 19.68 -4.03
N PHE A 116 -97.72 20.23 -3.13
CA PHE A 116 -98.06 21.65 -3.06
C PHE A 116 -97.70 22.24 -1.70
N TYR A 117 -97.51 23.54 -1.63
CA TYR A 117 -97.37 24.27 -0.36
C TYR A 117 -98.46 25.34 -0.25
N CYS A 118 -98.87 25.68 0.96
CA CYS A 118 -99.93 26.65 1.19
C CYS A 118 -99.42 27.71 2.18
N PRO A 119 -98.92 28.87 1.71
CA PRO A 119 -98.39 29.91 2.59
C PRO A 119 -99.48 30.56 3.46
N GLY A 120 -100.77 30.34 3.15
CA GLY A 120 -101.92 30.84 3.89
C GLY A 120 -102.85 31.65 2.99
N GLY A 121 -104.16 31.57 3.24
CA GLY A 121 -105.18 32.21 2.40
C GLY A 121 -105.57 31.44 1.14
N ASP A 122 -105.10 30.20 0.98
CA ASP A 122 -105.30 29.41 -0.24
C ASP A 122 -106.70 28.78 -0.30
N ALA A 123 -107.44 29.08 -1.36
CA ALA A 123 -108.72 28.42 -1.66
C ALA A 123 -108.51 27.02 -2.25
N VAL A 124 -107.44 26.85 -3.02
CA VAL A 124 -107.04 25.60 -3.66
C VAL A 124 -105.52 25.55 -3.64
N PRO A 125 -104.89 24.36 -3.52
CA PRO A 125 -103.43 24.25 -3.55
C PRO A 125 -102.91 24.56 -4.97
N THR A 126 -102.50 25.81 -5.23
CA THR A 126 -101.98 26.23 -6.53
C THR A 126 -100.46 26.40 -6.55
N HIS A 127 -99.84 26.50 -5.38
CA HIS A 127 -98.40 26.68 -5.28
C HIS A 127 -97.69 25.32 -5.34
N VAL A 128 -97.26 24.97 -6.55
CA VAL A 128 -96.51 23.73 -6.83
C VAL A 128 -95.15 23.77 -6.14
N CYS A 129 -94.75 22.66 -5.52
CA CYS A 129 -93.43 22.55 -4.91
C CYS A 129 -92.32 22.74 -5.97
N PRO A 130 -91.37 23.69 -5.77
CA PRO A 130 -90.30 23.93 -6.71
C PRO A 130 -89.25 22.79 -6.70
N LYS A 131 -88.38 22.77 -7.72
CA LYS A 131 -87.23 21.86 -7.76
C LYS A 131 -86.28 22.11 -6.58
N GLY A 132 -85.50 21.11 -6.21
CA GLY A 132 -84.61 21.13 -5.05
C GLY A 132 -85.33 21.09 -3.70
N HIS A 133 -86.66 21.01 -3.70
CA HIS A 133 -87.50 21.01 -2.51
C HIS A 133 -88.55 19.90 -2.59
N TYR A 134 -89.09 19.53 -1.44
CA TYR A 134 -90.21 18.60 -1.32
C TYR A 134 -91.29 19.18 -0.40
N CYS A 135 -92.53 18.76 -0.66
CA CYS A 135 -93.69 19.25 0.07
C CYS A 135 -94.53 18.06 0.53
N PRO A 136 -94.35 17.56 1.77
CA PRO A 136 -95.19 16.53 2.34
C PRO A 136 -96.61 17.08 2.59
N TYR A 137 -97.54 16.22 3.02
CA TYR A 137 -98.89 16.65 3.37
C TYR A 137 -98.86 17.70 4.50
N ASN A 138 -99.74 18.70 4.46
CA ASN A 138 -99.80 19.85 5.39
C ASN A 138 -98.62 20.83 5.33
N ASN A 139 -97.89 20.92 4.22
CA ASN A 139 -96.73 21.79 4.16
C ASN A 139 -97.10 23.26 3.89
N SER A 140 -96.55 24.19 4.68
CA SER A 140 -96.79 25.63 4.54
C SER A 140 -95.74 26.34 3.68
N ALA A 141 -94.54 25.78 3.56
CA ALA A 141 -93.45 26.33 2.75
C ALA A 141 -92.56 25.19 2.21
N PRO A 142 -92.00 25.27 0.99
CA PRO A 142 -91.15 24.22 0.44
C PRO A 142 -89.99 23.85 1.36
N LEU A 143 -89.78 22.55 1.62
CA LEU A 143 -88.66 22.07 2.42
C LEU A 143 -87.50 21.71 1.49
N PRO A 144 -86.28 22.22 1.68
CA PRO A 144 -85.16 21.86 0.83
C PRO A 144 -84.85 20.38 1.00
N CYS A 145 -84.39 19.73 -0.09
CA CYS A 145 -83.83 18.40 0.02
C CYS A 145 -82.58 18.43 0.92
N ASP A 146 -82.50 17.49 1.86
CA ASP A 146 -81.31 17.32 2.69
C ASP A 146 -80.12 16.86 1.84
N GLY A 147 -78.90 17.15 2.31
CA GLY A 147 -77.69 16.70 1.62
C GLY A 147 -77.69 15.18 1.45
N GLY A 148 -77.36 14.71 0.25
CA GLY A 148 -77.48 13.30 -0.15
C GLY A 148 -78.78 12.97 -0.89
N SER A 149 -79.66 13.97 -1.08
CA SER A 149 -80.89 13.84 -1.86
C SER A 149 -81.11 15.03 -2.80
N TYR A 150 -81.88 14.85 -3.86
CA TYR A 150 -82.18 15.89 -4.85
C TYR A 150 -83.63 15.80 -5.33
N GLN A 151 -84.10 16.86 -5.99
CA GLN A 151 -85.37 16.82 -6.68
C GLN A 151 -85.35 17.67 -7.96
N ASP A 152 -85.44 17.01 -9.10
CA ASP A 152 -85.38 17.60 -10.45
C ASP A 152 -86.75 17.88 -11.07
N GLU A 153 -87.82 17.43 -10.42
CA GLU A 153 -89.20 17.61 -10.85
C GLU A 153 -89.95 18.56 -9.90
N VAL A 154 -90.91 19.30 -10.44
CA VAL A 154 -91.82 20.13 -9.64
C VAL A 154 -92.96 19.27 -9.10
N GLY A 155 -93.56 19.68 -7.98
CA GLY A 155 -94.79 19.05 -7.47
C GLY A 155 -94.56 17.77 -6.67
N GLN A 156 -93.36 17.57 -6.13
CA GLN A 156 -92.97 16.32 -5.48
C GLN A 156 -93.16 16.36 -3.96
N ALA A 157 -93.59 15.22 -3.41
CA ALA A 157 -93.84 15.04 -1.99
C ALA A 157 -92.61 14.57 -1.19
N GLY A 158 -91.53 14.20 -1.89
CA GLY A 158 -90.26 13.73 -1.32
C GLY A 158 -89.10 13.96 -2.27
N CYS A 159 -87.88 13.80 -1.76
CA CYS A 159 -86.66 13.89 -2.54
C CYS A 159 -86.19 12.50 -3.03
N LYS A 160 -85.48 12.47 -4.15
CA LYS A 160 -84.82 11.28 -4.70
C LYS A 160 -83.44 11.12 -4.04
N ALA A 161 -83.04 9.89 -3.74
CA ALA A 161 -81.69 9.61 -3.24
C ALA A 161 -80.66 9.99 -4.32
N CYS A 162 -79.53 10.57 -3.91
CA CYS A 162 -78.44 10.88 -4.83
C CYS A 162 -77.78 9.56 -5.26
N PRO A 163 -77.72 9.25 -6.57
CA PRO A 163 -77.08 8.04 -7.05
C PRO A 163 -75.55 8.09 -6.87
N ASP A 164 -74.92 6.91 -6.79
CA ASP A 164 -73.47 6.75 -6.86
C ASP A 164 -72.83 7.56 -8.01
N ARG A 165 -71.56 7.93 -7.84
CA ARG A 165 -70.79 8.80 -8.75
C ARG A 165 -71.21 10.27 -8.75
N PHE A 166 -72.28 10.63 -8.05
CA PHE A 166 -72.75 12.01 -7.92
C PHE A 166 -72.88 12.42 -6.46
N TYR A 167 -72.84 13.72 -6.21
CA TYR A 167 -73.15 14.31 -4.90
C TYR A 167 -74.27 15.34 -5.01
N CYS A 168 -75.03 15.47 -3.95
CA CYS A 168 -76.21 16.34 -3.89
C CYS A 168 -76.12 17.22 -2.63
N PRO A 169 -75.70 18.50 -2.74
CA PRO A 169 -75.76 19.43 -1.61
C PRO A 169 -77.21 19.72 -1.21
N SER A 170 -77.42 20.32 -0.03
CA SER A 170 -78.78 20.70 0.39
C SER A 170 -79.45 21.62 -0.64
N GLY A 171 -80.69 21.31 -1.00
CA GLY A 171 -81.45 22.03 -2.03
C GLY A 171 -81.08 21.65 -3.48
N ALA A 172 -80.40 20.52 -3.71
CA ALA A 172 -79.98 20.11 -5.05
C ALA A 172 -81.16 19.87 -6.00
N GLU A 173 -81.17 20.57 -7.14
CA GLU A 173 -82.12 20.31 -8.23
C GLU A 173 -81.71 19.14 -9.13
N ARG A 174 -80.42 18.77 -9.12
CA ARG A 174 -79.90 17.65 -9.90
C ARG A 174 -78.63 17.10 -9.24
N PRO A 175 -78.27 15.84 -9.49
CA PRO A 175 -76.99 15.30 -9.04
C PRO A 175 -75.81 16.00 -9.73
N LEU A 176 -74.75 16.30 -8.97
CA LEU A 176 -73.51 16.90 -9.47
C LEU A 176 -72.42 15.82 -9.52
N GLU A 177 -71.61 15.79 -10.59
CA GLU A 177 -70.56 14.76 -10.73
C GLU A 177 -69.56 14.82 -9.57
N CYS A 178 -69.14 13.65 -9.08
CA CYS A 178 -68.09 13.57 -8.09
C CYS A 178 -66.80 14.21 -8.63
N PRO A 179 -66.17 15.15 -7.90
CA PRO A 179 -64.97 15.83 -8.36
C PRO A 179 -63.76 14.89 -8.42
N GLN A 180 -62.72 15.30 -9.15
CA GLN A 180 -61.46 14.55 -9.22
C GLN A 180 -60.85 14.36 -7.81
N GLY A 181 -60.12 13.26 -7.64
CA GLY A 181 -59.52 12.88 -6.36
C GLY A 181 -60.52 12.32 -5.35
N HIS A 182 -61.82 12.27 -5.65
CA HIS A 182 -62.86 11.84 -4.71
C HIS A 182 -63.76 10.80 -5.36
N TYR A 183 -64.37 9.94 -4.54
CA TYR A 183 -65.43 9.04 -4.93
C TYR A 183 -66.71 9.39 -4.19
N CYS A 184 -67.86 9.00 -4.74
CA CYS A 184 -69.16 9.35 -4.19
C CYS A 184 -70.03 8.09 -4.23
N PRO A 185 -70.16 7.35 -3.11
CA PRO A 185 -71.17 6.30 -2.99
C PRO A 185 -72.59 6.90 -2.97
N ASP A 186 -73.61 6.05 -2.95
CA ASP A 186 -75.01 6.51 -2.86
C ASP A 186 -75.22 7.45 -1.66
N GLU A 187 -76.14 8.41 -1.82
CA GLU A 187 -76.54 9.40 -0.80
C GLU A 187 -75.40 10.36 -0.35
N THR A 188 -74.41 10.59 -1.21
CA THR A 188 -73.31 11.53 -0.91
C THR A 188 -73.78 13.00 -0.88
N ALA A 189 -73.62 13.65 0.27
CA ALA A 189 -74.02 15.05 0.48
C ALA A 189 -73.00 16.09 0.00
N SER A 190 -71.71 15.74 -0.04
CA SER A 190 -70.62 16.64 -0.43
C SER A 190 -69.64 15.91 -1.34
N GLY A 191 -69.25 16.55 -2.45
CA GLY A 191 -68.28 15.99 -3.40
C GLY A 191 -66.88 15.77 -2.82
N THR A 192 -66.59 16.35 -1.64
CA THR A 192 -65.32 16.14 -0.94
C THR A 192 -65.41 15.18 0.24
N ALA A 193 -66.58 14.54 0.45
CA ALA A 193 -66.81 13.69 1.63
C ALA A 193 -65.94 12.44 1.64
N PHE A 194 -65.69 11.83 0.47
CA PHE A 194 -64.90 10.62 0.35
C PHE A 194 -63.69 10.83 -0.58
N PRO A 195 -62.57 11.32 -0.05
CA PRO A 195 -61.34 11.43 -0.82
C PRO A 195 -60.78 10.05 -1.15
N CYS A 196 -60.15 9.92 -2.32
CA CYS A 196 -59.29 8.78 -2.63
C CYS A 196 -58.24 8.62 -1.51
N PRO A 197 -58.03 7.42 -0.97
CA PRO A 197 -57.11 7.21 0.14
C PRO A 197 -55.67 7.52 -0.26
N ALA A 198 -54.83 7.90 0.72
CA ALA A 198 -53.40 8.07 0.50
C ALA A 198 -52.77 6.79 -0.08
N GLY A 199 -51.78 6.95 -0.96
CA GLY A 199 -51.27 5.87 -1.82
C GLY A 199 -52.04 5.69 -3.13
N THR A 200 -53.15 6.40 -3.32
CA THR A 200 -53.92 6.41 -4.58
C THR A 200 -54.19 7.85 -5.04
N TYR A 201 -54.49 8.01 -6.32
CA TYR A 201 -54.89 9.27 -6.93
C TYR A 201 -55.93 9.04 -8.03
N SER A 202 -56.70 10.07 -8.38
CA SER A 202 -57.58 10.01 -9.55
C SER A 202 -57.73 11.38 -10.19
N ASN A 203 -57.40 11.47 -11.47
CA ASN A 203 -57.70 12.63 -12.32
C ASN A 203 -59.07 12.50 -13.02
N ARG A 204 -59.85 11.45 -12.72
CA ARG A 204 -61.17 11.21 -13.29
C ARG A 204 -62.25 11.75 -12.35
N THR A 205 -63.34 12.25 -12.92
CA THR A 205 -64.58 12.58 -12.19
C THR A 205 -65.48 11.35 -12.13
N ALA A 206 -66.54 11.43 -11.32
CA ALA A 206 -67.61 10.44 -11.26
C ALA A 206 -67.17 9.02 -10.82
N LEU A 207 -66.29 8.94 -9.81
CA LEU A 207 -65.93 7.67 -9.17
C LEU A 207 -67.04 7.26 -8.19
N ALA A 208 -67.43 5.99 -8.22
CA ALA A 208 -68.41 5.44 -7.29
C ALA A 208 -67.76 4.93 -5.99
N ASP A 209 -66.56 4.36 -6.10
CA ASP A 209 -65.92 3.59 -5.04
C ASP A 209 -64.41 3.87 -4.95
N ALA A 210 -63.84 3.68 -3.76
CA ALA A 210 -62.42 3.86 -3.49
C ALA A 210 -61.51 2.96 -4.35
N ALA A 211 -62.00 1.78 -4.77
CA ALA A 211 -61.25 0.87 -5.64
C ALA A 211 -61.09 1.39 -7.08
N GLU A 212 -61.89 2.40 -7.49
CA GLU A 212 -61.73 3.07 -8.78
C GLU A 212 -60.63 4.15 -8.77
N CYS A 213 -60.06 4.45 -7.59
CA CYS A 213 -58.88 5.28 -7.44
C CYS A 213 -57.64 4.52 -7.97
N THR A 214 -56.82 5.22 -8.76
CA THR A 214 -55.61 4.63 -9.35
C THR A 214 -54.51 4.56 -8.30
N ARG A 215 -53.87 3.41 -8.12
CA ARG A 215 -52.68 3.31 -7.26
C ARG A 215 -51.57 4.23 -7.77
N CYS A 216 -50.81 4.82 -6.85
CA CYS A 216 -49.64 5.60 -7.22
C CYS A 216 -48.68 4.75 -8.08
N PRO A 217 -48.12 5.28 -9.18
CA PRO A 217 -47.27 4.50 -10.07
C PRO A 217 -45.98 4.09 -9.35
N PRO A 218 -45.32 3.00 -9.78
CA PRO A 218 -44.01 2.61 -9.26
C PRO A 218 -43.02 3.77 -9.41
N GLY A 219 -42.19 3.99 -8.39
CA GLY A 219 -41.25 5.10 -8.30
C GLY A 219 -41.84 6.40 -7.76
N ALA A 220 -43.15 6.49 -7.50
CA ALA A 220 -43.79 7.69 -6.99
C ALA A 220 -44.68 7.42 -5.77
N TYR A 221 -45.00 8.48 -5.02
CA TYR A 221 -45.86 8.43 -3.85
C TYR A 221 -47.01 9.45 -3.89
N CYS A 222 -48.09 9.14 -3.19
CA CYS A 222 -49.33 9.90 -3.16
C CYS A 222 -49.68 10.20 -1.69
N ALA A 223 -49.18 11.32 -1.15
CA ALA A 223 -49.17 11.56 0.31
C ALA A 223 -50.51 12.01 0.87
N THR A 224 -51.23 12.87 0.14
CA THR A 224 -52.47 13.45 0.62
C THR A 224 -53.67 12.66 0.10
N PRO A 225 -54.65 12.30 0.95
CA PRO A 225 -55.95 11.87 0.48
C PRO A 225 -56.55 12.92 -0.47
N GLY A 226 -57.26 12.48 -1.50
CA GLY A 226 -57.84 13.40 -2.48
C GLY A 226 -56.92 13.78 -3.64
N ALA A 227 -55.76 13.13 -3.77
CA ALA A 227 -54.78 13.45 -4.81
C ALA A 227 -55.35 13.25 -6.21
N THR A 228 -55.10 14.20 -7.11
CA THR A 228 -55.48 14.12 -8.53
C THR A 228 -54.32 13.70 -9.43
N GLN A 229 -53.10 13.68 -8.91
CA GLN A 229 -51.86 13.26 -9.54
C GLN A 229 -50.89 12.76 -8.45
N PRO A 230 -49.85 11.97 -8.77
CA PRO A 230 -48.79 11.65 -7.80
C PRO A 230 -48.20 12.91 -7.17
N THR A 231 -47.89 12.82 -5.87
CA THR A 231 -47.34 13.95 -5.09
C THR A 231 -45.90 14.25 -5.49
N GLY A 232 -45.11 13.21 -5.73
CA GLY A 232 -43.71 13.31 -6.12
C GLY A 232 -43.06 11.93 -6.28
N ASP A 233 -41.77 11.95 -6.58
CA ASP A 233 -40.96 10.75 -6.73
C ASP A 233 -40.55 10.17 -5.37
N CYS A 234 -40.29 8.86 -5.32
CA CYS A 234 -39.73 8.18 -4.15
C CYS A 234 -38.37 8.80 -3.78
N ASP A 235 -38.09 8.95 -2.48
CA ASP A 235 -36.83 9.52 -2.01
C ASP A 235 -35.65 8.62 -2.42
N ALA A 236 -34.50 9.25 -2.70
CA ALA A 236 -33.29 8.50 -2.95
C ALA A 236 -32.94 7.59 -1.75
N GLY A 237 -32.38 6.43 -2.04
CA GLY A 237 -32.11 5.39 -1.05
C GLY A 237 -33.31 4.50 -0.74
N HIS A 238 -34.47 4.77 -1.33
CA HIS A 238 -35.68 3.96 -1.20
C HIS A 238 -36.24 3.62 -2.57
N TYR A 239 -37.01 2.53 -2.66
CA TYR A 239 -37.73 2.17 -3.87
C TYR A 239 -39.22 1.99 -3.57
N CYS A 240 -40.07 2.44 -4.49
CA CYS A 240 -41.52 2.38 -4.37
C CYS A 240 -42.07 1.47 -5.47
N VAL A 241 -42.55 0.26 -5.16
CA VAL A 241 -43.06 -0.67 -6.20
C VAL A 241 -44.47 -0.31 -6.69
N GLY A 242 -45.18 0.57 -5.96
CA GLY A 242 -46.48 1.14 -6.34
C GLY A 242 -47.43 1.28 -5.15
N GLY A 243 -48.27 2.32 -5.17
CA GLY A 243 -49.25 2.57 -4.10
C GLY A 243 -48.68 3.19 -2.82
N SER A 244 -47.44 3.72 -2.84
CA SER A 244 -46.84 4.33 -1.65
C SER A 244 -47.53 5.65 -1.27
N ALA A 245 -47.82 5.82 0.03
CA ALA A 245 -48.30 7.08 0.59
C ALA A 245 -47.14 7.98 1.07
N VAL A 246 -45.92 7.47 1.14
CA VAL A 246 -44.74 8.20 1.63
C VAL A 246 -43.58 8.09 0.65
N PRO A 247 -42.69 9.10 0.58
CA PRO A 247 -41.56 9.06 -0.34
C PRO A 247 -40.45 8.08 0.12
N ALA A 248 -40.33 7.84 1.43
CA ALA A 248 -39.36 6.91 2.02
C ALA A 248 -40.08 5.77 2.76
N PRO A 249 -40.63 4.77 2.06
CA PRO A 249 -41.22 3.60 2.71
C PRO A 249 -40.13 2.75 3.38
N THR A 250 -40.30 2.40 4.64
CA THR A 250 -39.29 1.66 5.46
C THR A 250 -39.82 0.32 5.98
N GLN A 251 -40.75 -0.31 5.27
CA GLN A 251 -41.52 -1.43 5.82
C GLN A 251 -40.97 -2.81 5.48
N GLY A 252 -40.04 -3.25 6.32
CA GLY A 252 -39.88 -4.66 6.70
C GLY A 252 -39.97 -4.90 8.21
N PHE A 253 -39.46 -3.99 9.06
CA PHE A 253 -39.49 -4.13 10.53
C PHE A 253 -39.38 -2.76 11.21
N ASP A 254 -40.51 -2.17 11.59
CA ASP A 254 -40.78 -1.65 12.94
C ASP A 254 -42.17 -0.99 13.00
N MET A 255 -43.09 -1.64 13.72
CA MET A 255 -44.38 -1.17 14.24
C MET A 255 -45.12 -0.06 13.47
N GLY A 256 -45.96 -0.44 12.50
CA GLY A 256 -46.80 0.50 11.74
C GLY A 256 -48.24 0.03 11.51
N TYR A 257 -49.03 -0.16 12.58
CA TYR A 257 -50.48 -0.04 12.42
C TYR A 257 -50.83 1.44 12.27
N VAL A 258 -51.47 1.84 11.17
CA VAL A 258 -52.47 2.91 11.22
C VAL A 258 -53.83 2.23 11.25
N CYS A 259 -54.17 1.66 12.41
CA CYS A 259 -55.56 1.56 12.83
C CYS A 259 -55.80 2.78 13.72
N SER A 260 -56.72 3.65 13.33
CA SER A 260 -57.25 4.68 14.21
C SER A 260 -57.92 4.01 15.42
N LEU A 261 -57.18 3.87 16.51
CA LEU A 261 -57.73 3.46 17.79
C LEU A 261 -58.51 4.65 18.36
N PHE A 262 -59.84 4.62 18.24
CA PHE A 262 -60.67 5.29 19.23
C PHE A 262 -60.54 4.52 20.56
N ASP A 263 -60.31 5.27 21.64
CA ASP A 263 -60.12 4.80 23.02
C ASP A 263 -61.07 3.67 23.46
N VAL A 264 -60.60 2.41 23.52
CA VAL A 264 -61.26 1.36 24.32
C VAL A 264 -60.22 0.37 24.88
N PRO A 265 -60.24 0.05 26.19
CA PRO A 265 -59.28 -0.88 26.79
C PRO A 265 -59.55 -2.32 26.34
N LEU A 266 -58.50 -2.99 25.84
CA LEU A 266 -58.54 -4.36 25.30
C LEU A 266 -58.81 -5.39 26.42
N THR A 267 -59.94 -6.10 26.32
CA THR A 267 -60.15 -7.40 26.98
C THR A 267 -60.20 -8.50 25.91
N ALA A 268 -59.71 -9.69 26.26
CA ALA A 268 -59.51 -10.82 25.35
C ALA A 268 -60.78 -11.17 24.57
N GLY A 269 -60.75 -10.97 23.24
CA GLY A 269 -61.84 -11.37 22.35
C GLY A 269 -62.26 -10.35 21.28
N THR A 270 -61.60 -9.21 21.14
CA THR A 270 -61.91 -8.24 20.09
C THR A 270 -61.23 -8.57 18.75
N VAL A 271 -62.05 -8.68 17.70
CA VAL A 271 -61.63 -8.84 16.30
C VAL A 271 -61.29 -7.46 15.74
N ALA A 272 -60.05 -7.27 15.30
CA ALA A 272 -59.69 -6.11 14.49
C ALA A 272 -60.25 -6.31 13.06
N LEU A 273 -61.12 -5.40 12.61
CA LEU A 273 -61.59 -5.33 11.23
C LEU A 273 -60.60 -4.46 10.43
N CYS A 274 -59.62 -5.09 9.78
CA CYS A 274 -58.85 -4.44 8.73
C CYS A 274 -59.64 -4.54 7.42
N ALA A 275 -60.07 -3.41 6.86
CA ALA A 275 -60.67 -3.37 5.53
C ALA A 275 -59.55 -3.47 4.47
N ASP A 276 -59.65 -4.48 3.61
CA ASP A 276 -58.80 -4.71 2.45
C ASP A 276 -59.19 -3.73 1.31
N ILE A 277 -58.22 -3.06 0.68
CA ILE A 277 -58.43 -2.21 -0.52
C ILE A 277 -58.47 -3.08 -1.79
N GLY A 278 -59.02 -4.28 -1.69
CA GLY A 278 -58.85 -5.33 -2.69
C GLY A 278 -59.95 -6.38 -2.68
N GLY A 279 -61.19 -6.06 -2.31
CA GLY A 279 -62.38 -6.81 -2.73
C GLY A 279 -62.37 -8.34 -2.57
N GLY A 280 -61.75 -8.89 -1.51
CA GLY A 280 -61.74 -10.32 -1.21
C GLY A 280 -62.51 -10.66 0.07
N ASN A 281 -63.22 -11.79 0.08
CA ASN A 281 -64.05 -12.29 1.20
C ASN A 281 -63.35 -12.25 2.59
N PRO A 282 -64.12 -12.05 3.69
CA PRO A 282 -63.56 -11.98 5.03
C PRO A 282 -62.87 -13.29 5.44
N ILE A 283 -61.56 -13.22 5.73
CA ILE A 283 -60.81 -14.32 6.35
C ILE A 283 -61.06 -14.26 7.86
N ARG A 284 -61.68 -15.32 8.40
CA ARG A 284 -61.71 -15.57 9.85
C ARG A 284 -60.31 -15.95 10.31
N VAL A 285 -59.66 -15.07 11.08
CA VAL A 285 -58.45 -15.45 11.83
C VAL A 285 -58.91 -16.25 13.06
N ALA A 286 -58.73 -17.56 13.00
CA ALA A 286 -58.87 -18.40 14.18
C ALA A 286 -57.62 -18.21 15.06
N ASN A 287 -57.86 -18.02 16.35
CA ASN A 287 -56.84 -17.90 17.39
C ASN A 287 -55.83 -19.07 17.31
N GLY A 288 -54.54 -18.76 17.43
CA GLY A 288 -53.45 -19.70 17.20
C GLY A 288 -53.52 -20.97 18.06
N THR A 289 -53.39 -22.12 17.41
CA THR A 289 -53.03 -23.38 18.08
C THR A 289 -51.51 -23.52 18.04
N VAL A 290 -50.87 -23.38 19.20
CA VAL A 290 -49.51 -23.86 19.46
C VAL A 290 -49.51 -25.39 19.43
N ASP A 291 -48.57 -26.01 18.71
CA ASP A 291 -48.27 -27.43 18.90
C ASP A 291 -47.29 -27.62 20.08
N ALA A 292 -47.18 -28.86 20.56
CA ALA A 292 -46.52 -29.20 21.82
C ALA A 292 -44.99 -28.97 21.85
N ASN A 293 -44.40 -28.40 20.79
CA ASN A 293 -42.97 -28.08 20.69
C ASN A 293 -42.68 -26.57 20.58
N GLY A 294 -43.68 -25.69 20.74
CA GLY A 294 -43.44 -24.26 20.95
C GLY A 294 -42.80 -23.53 19.77
N THR A 295 -42.98 -24.00 18.54
CA THR A 295 -42.46 -23.32 17.34
C THR A 295 -43.56 -22.47 16.70
N SER A 296 -43.37 -21.15 16.69
CA SER A 296 -44.27 -20.20 16.02
C SER A 296 -44.02 -20.17 14.52
N TYR A 297 -45.01 -20.52 13.70
CA TYR A 297 -45.01 -20.22 12.27
C TYR A 297 -45.84 -18.96 12.01
N THR A 298 -45.19 -17.83 11.76
CA THR A 298 -45.84 -16.66 11.16
C THR A 298 -46.01 -16.93 9.67
N ARG A 299 -47.20 -17.39 9.29
CA ARG A 299 -47.57 -17.62 7.89
C ARG A 299 -47.71 -16.26 7.20
N ASP A 300 -47.03 -16.12 6.08
CA ASP A 300 -46.87 -14.90 5.26
C ASP A 300 -48.17 -14.14 5.06
N VAL A 301 -48.23 -12.96 5.69
CA VAL A 301 -49.19 -11.91 5.35
C VAL A 301 -48.70 -11.30 4.04
N TRP A 302 -49.48 -11.43 2.96
CA TRP A 302 -49.28 -10.62 1.76
C TRP A 302 -49.56 -9.15 2.12
N VAL A 303 -48.55 -8.46 2.64
CA VAL A 303 -48.52 -7.01 2.62
C VAL A 303 -48.25 -6.65 1.15
N PRO A 304 -49.09 -5.83 0.50
CA PRO A 304 -48.69 -5.24 -0.76
C PRO A 304 -47.46 -4.39 -0.44
N ASP A 305 -46.26 -4.91 -0.73
CA ASP A 305 -45.03 -4.14 -0.66
C ASP A 305 -45.30 -2.84 -1.41
N VAL A 306 -45.29 -1.70 -0.73
CA VAL A 306 -45.42 -0.37 -1.35
C VAL A 306 -44.03 0.21 -1.65
N GLY A 307 -42.99 -0.43 -1.11
CA GLY A 307 -41.59 -0.04 -1.22
C GLY A 307 -40.80 -0.34 0.06
N ASP A 308 -39.48 -0.24 -0.01
CA ASP A 308 -38.59 -0.36 1.16
C ASP A 308 -37.27 0.44 0.94
N LEU A 309 -36.42 0.45 1.95
CA LEU A 309 -35.04 0.91 1.87
C LEU A 309 -34.26 0.09 0.83
N CYS A 310 -33.38 0.75 0.07
CA CYS A 310 -32.49 0.07 -0.86
C CYS A 310 -31.60 -0.93 -0.11
N HIS A 311 -31.65 -2.20 -0.50
CA HIS A 311 -30.91 -3.25 0.18
C HIS A 311 -29.49 -3.38 -0.33
N GLU A 312 -28.65 -4.09 0.43
CA GLU A 312 -27.25 -4.31 0.09
C GLU A 312 -27.05 -4.87 -1.34
N GLY A 313 -25.93 -4.47 -1.96
CA GLY A 313 -25.58 -4.77 -3.35
C GLY A 313 -26.35 -3.95 -4.40
N HIS A 314 -27.23 -3.04 -3.98
CA HIS A 314 -28.04 -2.23 -4.89
C HIS A 314 -27.99 -0.75 -4.50
N TYR A 315 -28.35 0.13 -5.42
CA TYR A 315 -28.57 1.56 -5.19
C TYR A 315 -29.89 2.01 -5.80
N CYS A 316 -30.47 3.05 -5.21
CA CYS A 316 -31.81 3.53 -5.53
C CYS A 316 -31.79 5.05 -5.70
N PRO A 317 -31.61 5.55 -6.93
CA PRO A 317 -31.80 6.98 -7.23
C PRO A 317 -33.24 7.42 -6.94
N ALA A 318 -33.46 8.74 -6.81
CA ALA A 318 -34.81 9.28 -6.65
C ALA A 318 -35.74 8.77 -7.77
N GLY A 319 -36.95 8.36 -7.40
CA GLY A 319 -37.92 7.78 -8.35
C GLY A 319 -37.75 6.29 -8.63
N SER A 320 -36.95 5.56 -7.85
CA SER A 320 -36.72 4.14 -8.07
C SER A 320 -37.98 3.30 -7.84
N ALA A 321 -38.42 2.58 -8.89
CA ALA A 321 -39.51 1.61 -8.79
C ALA A 321 -39.04 0.26 -8.21
N ARG A 322 -37.74 -0.01 -8.29
CA ARG A 322 -37.07 -1.23 -7.84
C ARG A 322 -35.59 -0.93 -7.63
N PRO A 323 -34.87 -1.68 -6.77
CA PRO A 323 -33.44 -1.49 -6.55
C PRO A 323 -32.63 -1.76 -7.83
N VAL A 324 -31.65 -0.91 -8.12
CA VAL A 324 -30.72 -1.08 -9.25
C VAL A 324 -29.49 -1.82 -8.74
N PRO A 325 -29.12 -2.98 -9.30
CA PRO A 325 -27.96 -3.72 -8.82
C PRO A 325 -26.67 -2.95 -9.11
N CYS A 326 -25.73 -2.98 -8.16
CA CYS A 326 -24.36 -2.56 -8.41
C CYS A 326 -23.78 -3.37 -9.59
N PRO A 327 -23.08 -2.73 -10.55
CA PRO A 327 -22.55 -3.41 -11.72
C PRO A 327 -21.48 -4.46 -11.33
N ALA A 328 -21.18 -5.38 -12.24
CA ALA A 328 -20.08 -6.33 -12.03
C ALA A 328 -18.76 -5.56 -11.85
N GLY A 329 -17.92 -6.05 -10.94
CA GLY A 329 -16.71 -5.36 -10.49
C GLY A 329 -16.91 -4.43 -9.30
N THR A 330 -18.14 -4.19 -8.85
CA THR A 330 -18.43 -3.44 -7.62
C THR A 330 -19.29 -4.25 -6.65
N PHE A 331 -19.29 -3.87 -5.38
CA PHE A 331 -20.11 -4.43 -4.33
C PHE A 331 -20.58 -3.33 -3.37
N SER A 332 -21.58 -3.63 -2.55
CA SER A 332 -21.92 -2.76 -1.42
C SER A 332 -22.59 -3.60 -0.34
N ASP A 333 -22.08 -3.53 0.89
CA ASP A 333 -22.73 -4.12 2.06
C ASP A 333 -23.67 -3.12 2.77
N ALA A 334 -23.65 -1.86 2.33
CA ALA A 334 -24.47 -0.79 2.86
C ALA A 334 -25.91 -0.84 2.35
N ARG A 335 -26.85 -0.40 3.20
CA ARG A 335 -28.25 -0.18 2.85
C ARG A 335 -28.51 1.32 2.64
N GLY A 336 -29.51 1.63 1.83
CA GLY A 336 -29.92 3.00 1.54
C GLY A 336 -29.04 3.72 0.53
N ASN A 337 -28.23 2.99 -0.24
CA ASN A 337 -27.42 3.55 -1.31
C ASN A 337 -28.30 4.32 -2.30
N VAL A 338 -27.86 5.52 -2.67
CA VAL A 338 -28.62 6.48 -3.48
C VAL A 338 -28.09 6.56 -4.91
N ALA A 339 -26.83 6.21 -5.13
CA ALA A 339 -26.16 6.34 -6.43
C ALA A 339 -25.16 5.21 -6.68
N LEU A 340 -24.70 5.12 -7.92
CA LEU A 340 -23.64 4.18 -8.33
C LEU A 340 -22.34 4.41 -7.55
N GLU A 341 -22.09 5.64 -7.09
CA GLU A 341 -20.92 6.04 -6.33
C GLU A 341 -20.83 5.35 -4.96
N ASP A 342 -21.97 4.87 -4.43
CA ASP A 342 -22.06 4.12 -3.18
C ASP A 342 -21.72 2.62 -3.37
N CYS A 343 -21.55 2.19 -4.62
CA CYS A 343 -21.03 0.86 -4.94
C CYS A 343 -19.50 0.92 -4.92
N GLU A 344 -18.90 0.27 -3.94
CA GLU A 344 -17.45 0.19 -3.79
C GLU A 344 -16.85 -0.75 -4.85
N GLY A 345 -15.70 -0.39 -5.40
CA GLY A 345 -14.96 -1.30 -6.29
C GLY A 345 -14.55 -2.57 -5.54
N CYS A 346 -14.68 -3.73 -6.18
CA CYS A 346 -14.25 -5.01 -5.61
C CYS A 346 -12.80 -4.88 -5.11
N THR A 347 -12.55 -5.33 -3.88
CA THR A 347 -11.26 -5.10 -3.21
C THR A 347 -10.10 -5.68 -4.02
N ALA A 348 -8.95 -5.01 -4.02
CA ALA A 348 -7.77 -5.51 -4.72
C ALA A 348 -7.42 -6.95 -4.27
N GLY A 349 -7.07 -7.81 -5.23
CA GLY A 349 -6.88 -9.25 -5.02
C GLY A 349 -8.17 -10.08 -5.13
N MET A 350 -9.34 -9.44 -5.21
CA MET A 350 -10.63 -10.09 -5.38
C MET A 350 -11.33 -9.61 -6.66
N TYR A 351 -12.26 -10.41 -7.18
CA TYR A 351 -13.13 -10.00 -8.28
C TYR A 351 -14.61 -10.33 -8.01
N CYS A 352 -15.49 -9.53 -8.60
CA CYS A 352 -16.94 -9.55 -8.36
C CYS A 352 -17.67 -9.80 -9.69
N PRO A 353 -17.93 -11.07 -10.09
CA PRO A 353 -18.44 -11.39 -11.42
C PRO A 353 -19.95 -11.12 -11.60
N ALA A 354 -20.71 -11.12 -10.50
CA ALA A 354 -22.14 -10.88 -10.53
C ALA A 354 -22.47 -9.40 -10.27
N GLN A 355 -23.54 -8.91 -10.89
CA GLN A 355 -24.18 -7.66 -10.48
C GLN A 355 -24.93 -7.89 -9.15
N GLY A 356 -25.13 -6.85 -8.36
CA GLY A 356 -25.87 -6.97 -7.10
C GLY A 356 -25.05 -7.56 -5.95
N THR A 357 -23.72 -7.57 -6.07
CA THR A 357 -22.83 -8.25 -5.13
C THR A 357 -22.75 -7.50 -3.81
N ARG A 358 -22.84 -8.23 -2.69
CA ARG A 358 -22.85 -7.67 -1.33
C ARG A 358 -21.47 -7.61 -0.69
N LEU A 359 -20.59 -8.54 -1.06
CA LEU A 359 -19.25 -8.69 -0.49
C LEU A 359 -18.28 -9.13 -1.59
N PRO A 360 -16.98 -8.80 -1.48
CA PRO A 360 -15.96 -9.30 -2.40
C PRO A 360 -15.98 -10.83 -2.40
N THR A 361 -16.29 -11.42 -3.56
CA THR A 361 -16.81 -12.79 -3.62
C THR A 361 -15.74 -13.83 -3.89
N LEU A 362 -14.81 -13.55 -4.81
CA LEU A 362 -13.84 -14.54 -5.29
C LEU A 362 -12.42 -13.97 -5.33
N PRO A 363 -11.42 -14.73 -4.84
CA PRO A 363 -10.01 -14.37 -4.98
C PRO A 363 -9.59 -14.43 -6.45
N CYS A 364 -8.65 -13.57 -6.83
CA CYS A 364 -8.04 -13.62 -8.16
C CYS A 364 -7.38 -14.99 -8.38
N ALA A 365 -7.60 -15.57 -9.56
CA ALA A 365 -7.02 -16.86 -9.91
C ALA A 365 -5.49 -16.79 -9.97
N GLU A 366 -4.83 -17.90 -9.67
CA GLU A 366 -3.37 -18.02 -9.82
C GLU A 366 -2.91 -17.65 -11.24
N GLY A 367 -1.79 -16.93 -11.36
CA GLY A 367 -1.31 -16.41 -12.64
C GLY A 367 -2.04 -15.15 -13.16
N PHE A 368 -3.01 -14.62 -12.41
CA PHE A 368 -3.68 -13.36 -12.71
C PHE A 368 -3.57 -12.40 -11.52
N TYR A 369 -3.62 -11.09 -11.80
CA TYR A 369 -3.71 -10.08 -10.76
C TYR A 369 -5.01 -9.28 -10.91
N CYS A 370 -5.59 -8.88 -9.78
CA CYS A 370 -6.88 -8.19 -9.76
C CYS A 370 -6.71 -6.83 -9.06
N PRO A 371 -6.52 -5.72 -9.81
CA PRO A 371 -6.63 -4.39 -9.22
C PRO A 371 -8.08 -4.14 -8.75
N THR A 372 -8.27 -3.11 -7.93
CA THR A 372 -9.60 -2.74 -7.42
C THR A 372 -10.60 -2.54 -8.56
N GLY A 373 -11.81 -3.10 -8.41
CA GLY A 373 -12.92 -2.89 -9.36
C GLY A 373 -13.07 -3.95 -10.46
N MET A 374 -12.40 -5.10 -10.34
CA MET A 374 -12.41 -6.14 -11.38
C MET A 374 -13.67 -7.01 -11.34
N ALA A 375 -14.32 -7.17 -12.50
CA ALA A 375 -15.44 -8.09 -12.71
C ALA A 375 -14.99 -9.51 -13.06
N ALA A 376 -13.79 -9.67 -13.60
CA ALA A 376 -13.21 -10.96 -13.98
C ALA A 376 -11.68 -10.86 -13.95
N PRO A 377 -10.95 -11.95 -13.70
CA PRO A 377 -9.49 -11.98 -13.72
C PRO A 377 -8.97 -11.94 -15.18
N THR A 378 -8.95 -10.75 -15.78
CA THR A 378 -8.49 -10.53 -17.17
C THR A 378 -7.03 -10.09 -17.27
N HIS A 379 -6.41 -9.67 -16.17
CA HIS A 379 -5.04 -9.17 -16.17
C HIS A 379 -4.09 -10.32 -15.85
N VAL A 380 -3.44 -10.82 -16.90
CA VAL A 380 -2.43 -11.89 -16.83
C VAL A 380 -1.19 -11.36 -16.12
N CYS A 381 -0.59 -12.16 -15.25
CA CYS A 381 0.68 -11.81 -14.62
C CYS A 381 1.77 -11.67 -15.69
N PRO A 382 2.45 -10.52 -15.80
CA PRO A 382 3.49 -10.32 -16.82
C PRO A 382 4.75 -11.13 -16.50
N GLU A 383 5.59 -11.34 -17.52
CA GLU A 383 6.97 -11.83 -17.36
C GLU A 383 7.75 -11.06 -16.26
N ALA A 384 8.78 -11.71 -15.71
CA ALA A 384 9.57 -11.29 -14.56
C ALA A 384 8.84 -11.17 -13.21
N HIS A 385 7.54 -11.49 -13.18
CA HIS A 385 6.69 -11.42 -12.01
C HIS A 385 5.96 -12.74 -11.78
N TYR A 386 5.43 -12.90 -10.57
CA TYR A 386 4.54 -13.99 -10.19
C TYR A 386 3.31 -13.46 -9.47
N CYS A 387 2.21 -14.18 -9.61
CA CYS A 387 0.92 -13.81 -9.03
C CYS A 387 0.27 -15.04 -8.39
N GLU A 388 0.37 -15.14 -7.06
CA GLU A 388 -0.34 -16.14 -6.27
C GLU A 388 -1.86 -15.85 -6.23
N GLU A 389 -2.64 -16.81 -5.76
CA GLU A 389 -4.09 -16.63 -5.56
C GLU A 389 -4.36 -15.39 -4.69
N GLY A 390 -5.24 -14.51 -5.17
CA GLY A 390 -5.57 -13.28 -4.47
C GLY A 390 -4.60 -12.11 -4.68
N SER A 391 -3.71 -12.18 -5.67
CA SER A 391 -2.73 -11.11 -5.93
C SER A 391 -3.40 -9.79 -6.39
N PRO A 392 -3.19 -8.67 -5.68
CA PRO A 392 -3.72 -7.36 -6.09
C PRO A 392 -2.89 -6.70 -7.20
N ALA A 393 -1.62 -7.06 -7.31
CA ALA A 393 -0.67 -6.58 -8.29
C ALA A 393 0.42 -7.65 -8.51
N PRO A 394 1.13 -7.63 -9.65
CA PRO A 394 2.24 -8.55 -9.90
C PRO A 394 3.39 -8.34 -8.90
N ALA A 395 3.90 -9.42 -8.31
CA ALA A 395 5.08 -9.39 -7.46
C ALA A 395 6.32 -9.73 -8.30
N PRO A 396 7.39 -8.90 -8.29
CA PRO A 396 8.61 -9.21 -9.04
C PRO A 396 9.29 -10.46 -8.47
N CYS A 397 9.94 -11.24 -9.32
CA CYS A 397 10.76 -12.35 -8.87
C CYS A 397 11.93 -11.86 -7.99
N ASP A 398 12.16 -12.52 -6.87
CA ASP A 398 13.30 -12.22 -6.00
C ASP A 398 14.61 -12.61 -6.70
N ALA A 399 15.71 -11.95 -6.32
CA ALA A 399 17.02 -12.28 -6.86
C ALA A 399 17.37 -13.76 -6.62
N GLY A 400 17.82 -14.44 -7.67
CA GLY A 400 18.04 -15.90 -7.70
C GLY A 400 16.88 -16.67 -8.32
N SER A 401 15.84 -15.98 -8.77
CA SER A 401 14.70 -16.54 -9.49
C SER A 401 14.33 -15.66 -10.70
N TYR A 402 13.67 -16.26 -11.69
CA TYR A 402 13.23 -15.57 -12.90
C TYR A 402 11.87 -16.10 -13.36
N GLN A 403 11.24 -15.39 -14.29
CA GLN A 403 10.04 -15.87 -14.96
C GLN A 403 9.94 -15.36 -16.40
N ASP A 404 10.07 -16.26 -17.37
CA ASP A 404 10.04 -16.00 -18.81
C ASP A 404 8.66 -16.18 -19.44
N GLU A 405 7.68 -16.70 -18.68
CA GLU A 405 6.32 -16.94 -19.16
C GLU A 405 5.30 -16.04 -18.45
N ASP A 406 4.35 -15.50 -19.20
CA ASP A 406 3.19 -14.82 -18.63
C ASP A 406 2.28 -15.82 -17.89
N GLY A 407 1.54 -15.33 -16.91
CA GLY A 407 0.47 -16.07 -16.25
C GLY A 407 0.94 -17.05 -15.19
N GLN A 408 2.12 -16.83 -14.62
CA GLN A 408 2.74 -17.77 -13.69
C GLN A 408 2.47 -17.37 -12.23
N SER A 409 2.23 -18.38 -11.40
CA SER A 409 1.95 -18.20 -9.96
C SER A 409 3.19 -18.30 -9.08
N ALA A 410 4.32 -18.71 -9.64
CA ALA A 410 5.62 -18.77 -8.96
C ALA A 410 6.76 -18.47 -9.93
N CYS A 411 7.90 -18.04 -9.39
CA CYS A 411 9.14 -17.86 -10.15
C CYS A 411 9.92 -19.17 -10.25
N LYS A 412 10.64 -19.36 -11.36
CA LYS A 412 11.56 -20.47 -11.59
C LYS A 412 12.90 -20.16 -10.92
N ALA A 413 13.57 -21.16 -10.35
CA ALA A 413 14.93 -20.99 -9.83
C ALA A 413 15.89 -20.63 -10.96
N CYS A 414 16.82 -19.69 -10.73
CA CYS A 414 17.79 -19.31 -11.75
C CYS A 414 18.62 -20.54 -12.15
N PRO A 415 18.71 -20.89 -13.45
CA PRO A 415 19.40 -22.10 -13.87
C PRO A 415 20.91 -21.93 -13.68
N GLU A 416 21.63 -23.06 -13.60
CA GLU A 416 23.09 -23.06 -13.54
C GLU A 416 23.70 -22.28 -14.72
N SER A 417 24.91 -21.73 -14.53
CA SER A 417 25.65 -20.89 -15.48
C SER A 417 25.06 -19.49 -15.77
N LEU A 418 23.92 -19.15 -15.16
CA LEU A 418 23.26 -17.85 -15.25
C LEU A 418 23.05 -17.25 -13.85
N TYR A 419 22.96 -15.93 -13.78
CA TYR A 419 22.53 -15.22 -12.58
C TYR A 419 21.27 -14.41 -12.89
N CYS A 420 20.40 -14.27 -11.90
CA CYS A 420 19.10 -13.61 -12.05
C CYS A 420 18.97 -12.50 -11.00
N ASP A 421 19.16 -11.25 -11.41
CA ASP A 421 18.85 -10.09 -10.57
C ASP A 421 17.35 -10.04 -10.25
N ALA A 422 16.95 -9.25 -9.23
CA ALA A 422 15.53 -9.13 -8.88
C ALA A 422 14.70 -8.55 -10.05
N GLY A 423 13.58 -9.19 -10.36
CA GLY A 423 12.62 -8.74 -11.38
C GLY A 423 13.10 -8.92 -12.82
N VAL A 424 13.86 -9.98 -13.12
CA VAL A 424 14.25 -10.32 -14.50
C VAL A 424 13.40 -11.44 -15.11
N ALA A 425 13.11 -11.33 -16.40
CA ALA A 425 12.39 -12.36 -17.16
C ALA A 425 13.32 -13.49 -17.63
N ILE A 426 14.62 -13.22 -17.76
CA ILE A 426 15.64 -14.17 -18.18
C ILE A 426 16.94 -13.88 -17.43
N GLY A 427 17.69 -14.93 -17.10
CA GLY A 427 19.00 -14.80 -16.46
C GLY A 427 20.08 -14.29 -17.43
N GLU A 428 21.09 -13.62 -16.89
CA GLU A 428 22.27 -13.17 -17.61
C GLU A 428 23.43 -14.17 -17.41
N PRO A 429 24.32 -14.35 -18.40
CA PRO A 429 25.40 -15.31 -18.32
C PRO A 429 26.37 -14.97 -17.17
N CYS A 430 26.81 -15.99 -16.44
CA CYS A 430 27.75 -15.83 -15.33
C CYS A 430 29.05 -15.13 -15.81
N PRO A 431 29.49 -14.04 -15.15
CA PRO A 431 30.65 -13.29 -15.62
C PRO A 431 31.95 -14.08 -15.40
N PRO A 432 33.00 -13.79 -16.19
CA PRO A 432 34.33 -14.34 -15.94
C PRO A 432 34.81 -14.11 -14.50
N GLY A 433 35.56 -15.08 -13.98
CA GLY A 433 36.07 -15.10 -12.61
C GLY A 433 35.05 -15.57 -11.56
N HIS A 434 33.80 -15.87 -11.95
CA HIS A 434 32.73 -16.30 -11.05
C HIS A 434 32.02 -17.52 -11.63
N TYR A 435 31.51 -18.39 -10.77
CA TYR A 435 30.64 -19.49 -11.14
C TYR A 435 29.22 -19.23 -10.64
N CYS A 436 28.21 -19.85 -11.24
CA CYS A 436 26.81 -19.58 -10.91
C CYS A 436 26.07 -20.92 -10.79
N PRO A 437 25.96 -21.50 -9.58
CA PRO A 437 25.10 -22.65 -9.33
C PRO A 437 23.62 -22.25 -9.43
N GLU A 438 22.72 -23.24 -9.41
CA GLU A 438 21.28 -23.00 -9.41
C GLU A 438 20.87 -22.04 -8.27
N GLY A 439 20.12 -20.99 -8.62
CA GLY A 439 19.66 -19.97 -7.67
C GLY A 439 20.60 -18.78 -7.46
N THR A 440 21.60 -18.57 -8.32
CA THR A 440 22.51 -17.42 -8.21
C THR A 440 21.78 -16.09 -8.41
N ALA A 441 21.86 -15.23 -7.40
CA ALA A 441 21.09 -14.00 -7.28
C ALA A 441 21.75 -12.76 -7.88
N PHE A 442 23.08 -12.74 -7.99
CA PHE A 442 23.81 -11.63 -8.58
C PHE A 442 25.16 -12.11 -9.10
N ALA A 443 25.69 -11.38 -10.09
CA ALA A 443 26.85 -11.77 -10.90
C ALA A 443 28.12 -12.10 -10.09
N THR A 444 28.29 -11.52 -8.89
CA THR A 444 29.49 -11.67 -8.05
C THR A 444 29.28 -12.55 -6.82
N GLN A 445 28.18 -13.30 -6.73
CA GLN A 445 27.83 -14.06 -5.52
C GLN A 445 28.80 -15.20 -5.22
N HIS A 446 29.29 -15.89 -6.25
CA HIS A 446 30.17 -17.04 -6.11
C HIS A 446 31.46 -16.80 -6.92
N PRO A 447 32.42 -16.06 -6.35
CA PRO A 447 33.71 -15.84 -6.98
C PRO A 447 34.54 -17.12 -6.99
N CYS A 448 35.37 -17.31 -8.03
CA CYS A 448 36.37 -18.37 -8.03
C CYS A 448 37.31 -18.18 -6.82
N PRO A 449 37.57 -19.24 -6.04
CA PRO A 449 38.35 -19.15 -4.81
C PRO A 449 39.81 -18.79 -5.08
N VAL A 450 40.52 -18.31 -4.04
CA VAL A 450 41.96 -18.04 -4.11
C VAL A 450 42.75 -19.27 -4.61
N GLY A 451 43.83 -19.04 -5.35
CA GLY A 451 44.55 -20.11 -6.04
C GLY A 451 43.93 -20.52 -7.38
N THR A 452 42.75 -20.03 -7.76
CA THR A 452 42.10 -20.28 -9.05
C THR A 452 41.78 -18.98 -9.80
N PHE A 453 41.54 -19.07 -11.10
CA PHE A 453 41.03 -17.98 -11.95
C PHE A 453 40.21 -18.57 -13.09
N SER A 454 39.37 -17.77 -13.75
CA SER A 454 38.76 -18.19 -15.00
C SER A 454 38.43 -17.02 -15.91
N ALA A 455 38.90 -17.08 -17.16
CA ALA A 455 38.52 -16.13 -18.20
C ALA A 455 37.22 -16.54 -18.92
N ALA A 456 36.71 -17.75 -18.66
CA ALA A 456 35.48 -18.25 -19.25
C ALA A 456 34.25 -17.66 -18.53
N SER A 457 33.21 -17.34 -19.30
CA SER A 457 31.87 -17.03 -18.79
C SER A 457 31.03 -18.30 -18.67
N GLN A 458 29.88 -18.22 -17.99
CA GLN A 458 28.91 -19.31 -17.87
C GLN A 458 29.45 -20.56 -17.14
N LEU A 459 30.26 -20.34 -16.09
CA LEU A 459 30.71 -21.39 -15.20
C LEU A 459 29.55 -21.79 -14.27
N ALA A 460 29.31 -23.08 -14.07
CA ALA A 460 28.18 -23.57 -13.28
C ALA A 460 28.60 -23.95 -11.85
N ALA A 461 29.84 -24.42 -11.68
CA ALA A 461 30.35 -24.92 -10.42
C ALA A 461 31.76 -24.39 -10.10
N GLU A 462 32.13 -24.49 -8.83
CA GLU A 462 33.47 -24.12 -8.34
C GLU A 462 34.58 -24.90 -9.05
N ASP A 463 34.32 -26.18 -9.37
CA ASP A 463 35.27 -27.06 -10.08
C ASP A 463 35.57 -26.60 -11.52
N ASP A 464 34.74 -25.72 -12.09
CA ASP A 464 34.98 -25.14 -13.41
C ASP A 464 36.04 -24.01 -13.36
N CYS A 465 36.41 -23.54 -12.16
CA CYS A 465 37.49 -22.57 -11.99
C CYS A 465 38.85 -23.21 -12.29
N THR A 466 39.65 -22.53 -13.11
CA THR A 466 40.96 -23.06 -13.53
C THR A 466 42.00 -22.79 -12.43
N PRO A 467 42.72 -23.80 -11.93
CA PRO A 467 43.80 -23.58 -10.96
C PRO A 467 44.90 -22.71 -11.57
N CYS A 468 45.52 -21.87 -10.75
CA CYS A 468 46.60 -21.00 -11.21
C CYS A 468 47.75 -21.83 -11.78
N SER A 469 48.22 -21.46 -12.96
CA SER A 469 49.30 -22.17 -13.65
C SER A 469 50.63 -22.03 -12.89
N PRO A 470 51.53 -23.04 -12.96
CA PRO A 470 52.85 -22.96 -12.38
C PRO A 470 53.60 -21.68 -12.80
N GLY A 471 54.39 -21.11 -11.89
CA GLY A 471 55.08 -19.83 -12.08
C GLY A 471 54.22 -18.58 -11.82
N SER A 472 52.92 -18.72 -11.57
CA SER A 472 52.01 -17.61 -11.25
C SER A 472 51.18 -17.88 -10.00
N TYR A 473 50.61 -16.83 -9.39
CA TYR A 473 49.76 -16.96 -8.22
C TYR A 473 48.44 -16.19 -8.36
N CYS A 474 47.39 -16.66 -7.67
CA CYS A 474 46.05 -16.07 -7.62
C CYS A 474 45.73 -15.64 -6.18
N GLY A 475 46.03 -14.39 -5.85
CA GLY A 475 45.96 -13.86 -4.48
C GLY A 475 44.64 -13.24 -4.04
N SER A 476 43.62 -13.23 -4.91
CA SER A 476 42.28 -12.80 -4.56
C SER A 476 41.24 -13.70 -5.22
N GLU A 477 40.03 -13.69 -4.68
CA GLU A 477 38.88 -14.36 -5.28
C GLU A 477 38.42 -13.58 -6.54
N GLY A 478 37.68 -14.24 -7.43
CA GLY A 478 37.03 -13.56 -8.55
C GLY A 478 37.95 -13.23 -9.74
N LEU A 479 39.12 -13.85 -9.81
CA LEU A 479 40.14 -13.51 -10.80
C LEU A 479 39.80 -14.03 -12.20
N THR A 480 39.96 -13.16 -13.20
CA THR A 480 39.83 -13.52 -14.63
C THR A 480 41.16 -13.91 -15.27
N ARG A 481 42.26 -13.63 -14.58
CA ARG A 481 43.63 -13.97 -14.94
C ARG A 481 44.48 -14.08 -13.66
N PRO A 482 45.64 -14.76 -13.70
CA PRO A 482 46.57 -14.79 -12.58
C PRO A 482 46.93 -13.38 -12.09
N THR A 483 47.07 -13.21 -10.77
CA THR A 483 47.36 -11.91 -10.15
C THR A 483 48.69 -11.35 -10.64
N ALA A 484 49.74 -12.16 -10.55
CA ALA A 484 51.06 -11.86 -11.03
C ALA A 484 51.91 -13.14 -11.06
N LEU A 485 53.15 -12.99 -11.51
CA LEU A 485 54.18 -14.02 -11.44
C LEU A 485 54.60 -14.25 -9.98
N CYS A 486 55.11 -15.44 -9.68
CA CYS A 486 55.66 -15.80 -8.37
C CYS A 486 56.72 -14.79 -7.92
N GLY A 487 56.86 -14.58 -6.62
CA GLY A 487 57.86 -13.68 -6.05
C GLY A 487 59.28 -14.18 -6.30
N ALA A 488 60.24 -13.25 -6.39
CA ALA A 488 61.65 -13.61 -6.42
C ALA A 488 62.04 -14.38 -5.15
N GLY A 489 62.91 -15.38 -5.30
CA GLY A 489 63.32 -16.29 -4.22
C GLY A 489 62.36 -17.47 -3.99
N SER A 490 61.21 -17.52 -4.66
CA SER A 490 60.22 -18.60 -4.50
C SER A 490 59.78 -19.18 -5.86
N TYR A 491 59.25 -20.40 -5.84
CA TYR A 491 58.60 -21.03 -6.99
C TYR A 491 57.15 -21.39 -6.66
N CYS A 492 56.28 -21.30 -7.67
CA CYS A 492 54.84 -21.52 -7.54
C CYS A 492 54.43 -22.73 -8.39
N LEU A 493 53.73 -23.68 -7.78
CA LEU A 493 53.11 -24.83 -8.44
C LEU A 493 51.61 -24.56 -8.69
N PHE A 494 50.87 -25.55 -9.20
CA PHE A 494 49.44 -25.42 -9.44
C PHE A 494 48.69 -24.95 -8.19
N GLY A 495 47.82 -23.95 -8.35
CA GLY A 495 46.94 -23.49 -7.28
C GLY A 495 47.60 -22.55 -6.26
N ALA A 496 48.78 -21.98 -6.55
CA ALA A 496 49.44 -21.03 -5.65
C ALA A 496 48.55 -19.78 -5.40
N ALA A 497 48.23 -19.53 -4.13
CA ALA A 497 47.44 -18.37 -3.71
C ALA A 497 48.30 -17.15 -3.32
N GLU A 498 49.60 -17.34 -3.06
CA GLU A 498 50.49 -16.28 -2.60
C GLU A 498 51.76 -16.22 -3.47
N PRO A 499 52.44 -15.07 -3.57
CA PRO A 499 53.67 -14.93 -4.35
C PRO A 499 54.85 -15.72 -3.77
N ASN A 500 54.85 -16.02 -2.47
CA ASN A 500 55.94 -16.73 -1.78
C ASN A 500 55.36 -17.88 -0.94
N PRO A 501 54.86 -18.95 -1.58
CA PRO A 501 54.26 -20.08 -0.87
C PRO A 501 55.28 -20.76 0.04
N VAL A 502 54.84 -21.17 1.24
CA VAL A 502 55.65 -21.99 2.14
C VAL A 502 55.68 -23.44 1.66
N ALA A 503 56.81 -24.13 1.86
CA ALA A 503 57.03 -25.50 1.38
C ALA A 503 55.96 -26.52 1.86
N GLU A 504 55.33 -26.28 3.01
CA GLU A 504 54.27 -27.14 3.56
C GLU A 504 52.93 -27.02 2.81
N SER A 505 52.72 -25.95 2.03
CA SER A 505 51.46 -25.70 1.33
C SER A 505 51.22 -26.64 0.13
N GLY A 506 52.25 -27.33 -0.36
CA GLY A 506 52.18 -28.14 -1.58
C GLY A 506 51.96 -27.34 -2.87
N THR A 507 51.80 -26.01 -2.78
CA THR A 507 51.56 -25.09 -3.91
C THR A 507 52.81 -24.29 -4.31
N GLY A 508 53.95 -24.61 -3.71
CA GLY A 508 55.25 -24.02 -4.01
C GLY A 508 56.17 -23.96 -2.79
N GLY A 509 57.29 -23.24 -2.90
CA GLY A 509 58.28 -23.15 -1.84
C GLY A 509 59.40 -22.15 -2.14
N PRO A 510 60.34 -21.96 -1.20
CA PRO A 510 61.57 -21.21 -1.47
C PRO A 510 62.44 -21.96 -2.49
N CYS A 511 63.19 -21.22 -3.30
CA CYS A 511 64.18 -21.76 -4.24
C CYS A 511 65.22 -22.62 -3.48
N ASP A 512 65.69 -23.70 -4.10
CA ASP A 512 66.71 -24.56 -3.50
C ASP A 512 68.04 -23.80 -3.35
N ALA A 513 68.80 -24.14 -2.31
CA ALA A 513 70.14 -23.56 -2.13
C ALA A 513 71.03 -23.86 -3.34
N GLY A 514 71.84 -22.88 -3.76
CA GLY A 514 72.61 -22.93 -5.00
C GLY A 514 71.90 -22.38 -6.25
N TYR A 515 70.61 -22.02 -6.16
CA TYR A 515 69.84 -21.45 -7.26
C TYR A 515 69.22 -20.10 -6.88
N VAL A 516 69.15 -19.18 -7.85
CA VAL A 516 68.44 -17.91 -7.73
C VAL A 516 67.14 -18.01 -8.52
N CYS A 517 66.02 -17.62 -7.90
CA CYS A 517 64.74 -17.46 -8.56
C CYS A 517 64.47 -15.96 -8.76
N THR A 518 64.44 -15.45 -10.01
CA THR A 518 64.26 -14.02 -10.32
C THR A 518 62.79 -13.58 -10.37
N GLY A 519 61.87 -14.46 -9.98
CA GLY A 519 60.42 -14.26 -9.95
C GLY A 519 59.74 -15.04 -11.09
N GLY A 520 58.59 -15.64 -10.81
CA GLY A 520 57.82 -16.48 -11.74
C GLY A 520 58.40 -17.85 -12.05
N SER A 521 59.25 -18.38 -11.16
CA SER A 521 59.75 -19.76 -11.28
C SER A 521 58.62 -20.76 -10.99
N ASP A 522 58.56 -21.82 -11.79
CA ASP A 522 57.68 -22.98 -11.60
C ASP A 522 58.41 -24.17 -10.96
N THR A 523 59.73 -24.05 -10.78
CA THR A 523 60.60 -25.11 -10.26
C THR A 523 61.54 -24.60 -9.16
N PRO A 524 61.90 -25.45 -8.18
CA PRO A 524 62.89 -25.10 -7.14
C PRO A 524 64.32 -24.99 -7.67
N GLN A 525 64.60 -25.60 -8.83
CA GLN A 525 65.92 -25.66 -9.46
C GLN A 525 65.81 -25.16 -10.91
N PRO A 526 65.72 -23.83 -11.12
CA PRO A 526 65.63 -23.25 -12.45
C PRO A 526 66.87 -23.62 -13.27
N ARG A 527 66.67 -24.28 -14.41
CA ARG A 527 67.75 -24.60 -15.34
C ARG A 527 68.17 -23.34 -16.10
N THR A 528 69.48 -23.15 -16.25
CA THR A 528 70.01 -22.15 -17.19
C THR A 528 69.50 -22.45 -18.61
N PRO A 529 69.17 -21.43 -19.43
CA PRO A 529 68.96 -21.63 -20.86
C PRO A 529 70.31 -21.96 -21.49
N GLU A 530 70.69 -23.24 -21.51
CA GLU A 530 71.84 -23.68 -22.30
C GLU A 530 71.44 -23.61 -23.78
N GLY A 531 71.85 -22.54 -24.48
CA GLY A 531 71.70 -22.49 -25.93
C GLY A 531 71.80 -21.14 -26.66
N LEU A 532 72.16 -20.02 -26.04
CA LEU A 532 72.29 -18.74 -26.77
C LEU A 532 73.62 -18.01 -26.54
N CYS A 533 74.73 -18.72 -26.72
CA CYS A 533 76.04 -18.12 -26.87
C CYS A 533 76.84 -18.77 -28.00
N ASP A 534 76.34 -18.67 -29.25
CA ASP A 534 77.20 -18.75 -30.43
C ASP A 534 77.56 -17.32 -30.88
N VAL A 535 78.72 -16.87 -30.42
CA VAL A 535 79.52 -15.87 -31.14
C VAL A 535 80.33 -16.65 -32.18
N ASP A 536 79.70 -16.98 -33.30
CA ASP A 536 80.28 -17.07 -34.64
C ASP A 536 79.14 -17.35 -35.63
N GLY A 537 79.13 -16.62 -36.75
CA GLY A 537 77.97 -16.44 -37.63
C GLY A 537 77.42 -17.67 -38.36
N GLU A 538 76.20 -17.45 -38.87
CA GLU A 538 75.47 -18.13 -39.96
C GLU A 538 74.80 -19.49 -39.66
N GLY A 539 73.47 -19.46 -39.53
CA GLY A 539 72.61 -20.65 -39.56
C GLY A 539 71.11 -20.33 -39.63
N ASP A 540 70.52 -20.53 -40.82
CA ASP A 540 69.08 -20.51 -41.12
C ASP A 540 68.31 -21.70 -40.51
N GLY A 541 67.01 -21.55 -40.25
CA GLY A 541 66.10 -22.71 -40.17
C GLY A 541 64.88 -22.60 -39.25
N ASP A 542 63.78 -22.11 -39.84
CA ASP A 542 62.40 -22.64 -39.75
C ASP A 542 61.79 -22.95 -38.36
N GLY A 543 61.01 -21.97 -37.87
CA GLY A 543 60.08 -22.16 -36.76
C GLY A 543 58.79 -22.84 -37.22
N ASP A 544 58.61 -24.08 -36.78
CA ASP A 544 57.30 -24.70 -36.57
C ASP A 544 57.21 -25.02 -35.07
N GLY A 545 56.44 -24.21 -34.36
CA GLY A 545 56.29 -24.24 -32.92
C GLY A 545 55.41 -25.39 -32.44
N ASP A 546 55.94 -26.16 -31.51
CA ASP A 546 55.24 -26.97 -30.52
C ASP A 546 56.27 -27.39 -29.45
N GLY A 547 56.61 -26.50 -28.50
CA GLY A 547 57.53 -26.88 -27.40
C GLY A 547 58.17 -25.78 -26.57
N GLU A 548 57.63 -24.57 -26.50
CA GLU A 548 58.20 -23.51 -25.66
C GLU A 548 57.73 -23.64 -24.20
N ALA A 549 58.54 -24.29 -23.36
CA ALA A 549 58.53 -24.04 -21.92
C ALA A 549 59.03 -22.61 -21.70
N PRO A 550 58.22 -21.68 -21.17
CA PRO A 550 58.68 -20.32 -20.97
C PRO A 550 59.60 -20.34 -19.75
N PHE A 551 60.88 -20.11 -20.00
CA PHE A 551 61.84 -19.46 -19.11
C PHE A 551 61.76 -19.91 -17.65
N ALA A 552 62.56 -20.91 -17.27
CA ALA A 552 62.96 -21.07 -15.88
C ALA A 552 63.52 -19.72 -15.40
N MET A 553 62.72 -18.93 -14.67
CA MET A 553 63.04 -17.55 -14.32
C MET A 553 63.95 -17.54 -13.10
N GLY A 554 65.18 -17.96 -13.36
CA GLY A 554 66.21 -18.16 -12.39
C GLY A 554 67.47 -18.72 -13.03
N PHE A 555 68.53 -18.82 -12.25
CA PHE A 555 69.81 -19.30 -12.72
C PHE A 555 70.62 -19.92 -11.58
N ILE A 556 71.60 -20.75 -11.95
CA ILE A 556 72.55 -21.34 -11.01
C ILE A 556 73.54 -20.29 -10.53
N CYS A 557 73.86 -20.29 -9.24
CA CYS A 557 74.73 -19.26 -8.67
C CYS A 557 76.14 -19.33 -9.26
N PRO A 558 76.68 -18.21 -9.78
CA PRO A 558 77.96 -18.22 -10.45
C PRO A 558 79.13 -18.41 -9.46
N PRO A 559 80.30 -18.87 -9.94
CA PRO A 559 81.51 -18.96 -9.11
C PRO A 559 81.89 -17.59 -8.54
N GLY A 560 82.55 -17.58 -7.37
CA GLY A 560 82.85 -16.36 -6.61
C GLY A 560 81.70 -15.84 -5.73
N THR A 561 80.48 -16.39 -5.90
CA THR A 561 79.28 -16.05 -5.14
C THR A 561 78.63 -17.30 -4.52
N PHE A 562 77.80 -17.17 -3.51
CA PHE A 562 77.01 -18.27 -2.94
C PHE A 562 75.54 -17.87 -2.82
N CYS A 563 74.67 -18.88 -2.74
CA CYS A 563 73.23 -18.67 -2.61
C CYS A 563 72.62 -19.60 -1.59
N VAL A 564 72.02 -19.02 -0.56
CA VAL A 564 71.20 -19.74 0.41
C VAL A 564 69.83 -20.07 -0.18
N SER A 565 69.05 -20.91 0.52
CA SER A 565 67.68 -21.19 0.10
C SER A 565 66.85 -19.90 0.06
N GLY A 566 66.08 -19.72 -1.01
CA GLY A 566 65.29 -18.51 -1.24
C GLY A 566 66.08 -17.29 -1.72
N ALA A 567 67.30 -17.49 -2.25
CA ALA A 567 68.10 -16.39 -2.78
C ALA A 567 67.41 -15.70 -3.97
N THR A 568 67.33 -14.37 -3.91
CA THR A 568 66.83 -13.49 -4.98
C THR A 568 67.95 -12.96 -5.87
N GLN A 569 69.19 -13.01 -5.38
CA GLN A 569 70.41 -12.65 -6.08
C GLN A 569 71.60 -13.43 -5.49
N PRO A 570 72.70 -13.60 -6.24
CA PRO A 570 73.92 -14.17 -5.69
C PRO A 570 74.59 -13.23 -4.69
N GLU A 571 75.09 -13.77 -3.58
CA GLU A 571 75.88 -13.02 -2.60
C GLU A 571 77.38 -13.29 -2.80
N GLU A 572 78.20 -12.24 -2.80
CA GLU A 572 79.65 -12.39 -2.96
C GLU A 572 80.27 -13.14 -1.77
N CYS A 573 81.26 -13.99 -2.04
CA CYS A 573 81.97 -14.67 -0.96
C CYS A 573 82.64 -13.67 -0.02
N PRO A 574 82.45 -13.78 1.31
CA PRO A 574 83.06 -12.87 2.26
C PRO A 574 84.61 -12.97 2.22
N PRO A 575 85.33 -11.91 2.62
CA PRO A 575 86.79 -11.93 2.69
C PRO A 575 87.31 -13.11 3.52
N GLY A 576 88.39 -13.74 3.07
CA GLY A 576 88.93 -14.97 3.66
C GLY A 576 88.24 -16.25 3.18
N SER A 577 87.33 -16.16 2.19
CA SER A 577 86.66 -17.30 1.56
C SER A 577 86.62 -17.17 0.03
N TYR A 578 86.36 -18.29 -0.65
CA TYR A 578 86.27 -18.37 -2.12
C TYR A 578 85.21 -19.40 -2.54
N ASN A 579 84.73 -19.31 -3.79
CA ASN A 579 83.88 -20.34 -4.38
C ASN A 579 84.32 -20.67 -5.83
N PRO A 580 84.86 -21.88 -6.09
CA PRO A 580 85.26 -22.30 -7.42
C PRO A 580 84.14 -22.93 -8.26
N ALA A 581 83.00 -23.28 -7.66
CA ALA A 581 81.94 -24.06 -8.31
C ALA A 581 80.67 -23.24 -8.54
N VAL A 582 79.94 -23.57 -9.62
CA VAL A 582 78.56 -23.10 -9.80
C VAL A 582 77.63 -23.78 -8.79
N GLY A 583 76.61 -23.06 -8.33
CA GLY A 583 75.53 -23.60 -7.52
C GLY A 583 75.87 -23.88 -6.06
N GLN A 584 76.88 -23.21 -5.51
CA GLN A 584 77.32 -23.47 -4.15
C GLN A 584 76.45 -22.74 -3.11
N ALA A 585 76.03 -23.46 -2.08
CA ALA A 585 75.18 -22.93 -1.01
C ALA A 585 75.94 -22.11 0.06
N ALA A 586 77.27 -22.21 0.11
CA ALA A 586 78.14 -21.50 1.06
C ALA A 586 79.59 -21.46 0.55
N CYS A 587 80.37 -20.42 0.87
CA CYS A 587 81.76 -20.28 0.43
C CYS A 587 82.74 -21.18 1.22
N LEU A 588 83.85 -21.56 0.57
CA LEU A 588 84.92 -22.34 1.17
C LEU A 588 85.96 -21.41 1.83
N PRO A 589 86.56 -21.80 2.97
CA PRO A 589 87.63 -21.02 3.60
C PRO A 589 88.88 -20.97 2.71
N CYS A 590 89.57 -19.82 2.69
CA CYS A 590 90.80 -19.65 1.91
C CYS A 590 91.89 -20.62 2.38
N PRO A 591 92.53 -21.39 1.47
CA PRO A 591 93.58 -22.33 1.85
C PRO A 591 94.87 -21.62 2.30
N LEU A 592 95.72 -22.31 3.06
CA LEU A 592 97.00 -21.81 3.56
C LEU A 592 97.92 -21.37 2.41
N GLY A 593 98.63 -20.24 2.58
CA GLY A 593 99.55 -19.69 1.58
C GLY A 593 98.85 -18.99 0.41
N GLN A 594 97.53 -18.86 0.47
CA GLN A 594 96.72 -18.14 -0.50
C GLN A 594 95.96 -17.00 0.21
N LEU A 595 95.57 -16.00 -0.57
CA LEU A 595 94.92 -14.76 -0.17
C LEU A 595 93.54 -14.69 -0.84
N CYS A 596 92.53 -14.35 -0.06
CA CYS A 596 91.16 -14.20 -0.58
C CYS A 596 90.57 -12.85 -0.11
N GLU A 597 90.56 -11.85 -1.00
CA GLU A 597 90.09 -10.48 -0.70
C GLU A 597 88.53 -10.32 -0.64
N GLY A 598 87.78 -11.36 -1.01
CA GLY A 598 86.31 -11.34 -1.20
C GLY A 598 85.91 -11.59 -2.66
N GLY A 599 84.77 -12.23 -2.91
CA GLY A 599 84.27 -12.52 -4.27
C GLY A 599 85.13 -13.48 -5.12
N ASN A 600 86.10 -14.15 -4.50
CA ASN A 600 87.10 -14.93 -5.23
C ASN A 600 86.52 -16.21 -5.83
N VAL A 601 86.74 -16.41 -7.13
CA VAL A 601 86.50 -17.69 -7.80
C VAL A 601 87.59 -18.70 -7.44
N LEU A 602 88.84 -18.24 -7.43
CA LEU A 602 90.01 -19.00 -7.04
C LEU A 602 90.87 -18.17 -6.08
N PRO A 603 91.54 -18.78 -5.09
CA PRO A 603 92.45 -18.07 -4.19
C PRO A 603 93.68 -17.52 -4.94
N ASP A 604 94.17 -16.35 -4.54
CA ASP A 604 95.39 -15.74 -5.08
C ASP A 604 96.64 -16.14 -4.29
N PRO A 605 97.82 -16.32 -4.91
CA PRO A 605 99.03 -16.71 -4.18
C PRO A 605 99.51 -15.61 -3.23
N CYS A 606 99.91 -15.98 -2.00
CA CYS A 606 100.40 -15.01 -1.02
C CYS A 606 101.64 -14.26 -1.55
N PRO A 607 101.67 -12.92 -1.49
CA PRO A 607 102.74 -12.13 -2.09
C PRO A 607 104.09 -12.33 -1.37
N MET A 608 105.19 -12.07 -2.09
CA MET A 608 106.53 -12.09 -1.50
C MET A 608 106.62 -11.15 -0.29
N ARG A 609 107.56 -11.43 0.63
CA ARG A 609 107.79 -10.69 1.89
C ARG A 609 106.72 -10.91 2.98
N HIS A 610 105.62 -11.60 2.64
CA HIS A 610 104.50 -11.86 3.54
C HIS A 610 104.19 -13.36 3.62
N TYR A 611 103.52 -13.77 4.68
CA TYR A 611 102.95 -15.10 4.86
C TYR A 611 101.44 -15.00 5.12
N CYS A 612 100.68 -16.00 4.66
CA CYS A 612 99.23 -16.03 4.72
C CYS A 612 98.75 -17.31 5.43
N PRO A 613 98.27 -17.23 6.68
CA PRO A 613 97.61 -18.36 7.33
C PRO A 613 96.24 -18.69 6.66
N GLY A 614 95.55 -19.73 7.13
CA GLY A 614 94.27 -20.13 6.53
C GLY A 614 93.18 -19.07 6.76
N SER A 615 92.27 -18.92 5.80
CA SER A 615 91.20 -17.90 5.80
C SER A 615 91.70 -16.44 5.85
N THR A 616 92.90 -16.20 5.33
CA THR A 616 93.50 -14.86 5.32
C THR A 616 92.95 -14.00 4.19
N PHE A 617 92.59 -12.76 4.54
CA PHE A 617 92.14 -11.72 3.60
C PHE A 617 93.14 -10.57 3.46
N ALA A 618 94.16 -10.51 4.32
CA ALA A 618 95.24 -9.53 4.27
C ALA A 618 96.59 -10.21 4.61
N PRO A 619 97.62 -10.11 3.76
CA PRO A 619 98.88 -10.83 3.96
C PRO A 619 99.69 -10.25 5.13
N GLU A 620 100.30 -11.11 5.96
CA GLU A 620 101.07 -10.70 7.14
C GLU A 620 102.58 -10.63 6.84
N PRO A 621 103.31 -9.55 7.18
CA PRO A 621 104.72 -9.42 6.81
C PRO A 621 105.65 -10.37 7.60
N CYS A 622 106.74 -10.83 6.96
CA CYS A 622 107.75 -11.64 7.63
C CYS A 622 108.41 -10.90 8.81
N PRO A 623 108.71 -11.58 9.93
CA PRO A 623 109.29 -10.96 11.12
C PRO A 623 110.63 -10.25 10.86
N PRO A 624 110.98 -9.20 11.64
CA PRO A 624 112.30 -8.56 11.58
C PRO A 624 113.45 -9.58 11.75
N GLY A 625 114.55 -9.40 11.01
CA GLY A 625 115.66 -10.37 10.97
C GLY A 625 115.42 -11.56 10.03
N THR A 626 114.27 -11.64 9.36
CA THR A 626 113.96 -12.65 8.34
C THR A 626 113.52 -12.01 7.01
N VAL A 627 113.59 -12.76 5.91
CA VAL A 627 113.20 -12.33 4.57
C VAL A 627 112.25 -13.34 3.89
N GLY A 628 111.24 -12.83 3.18
CA GLY A 628 110.28 -13.64 2.43
C GLY A 628 110.60 -13.69 0.95
N ASN A 629 111.58 -14.50 0.54
CA ASN A 629 112.12 -14.51 -0.84
C ASN A 629 111.32 -15.38 -1.86
N ARG A 630 110.12 -15.83 -1.50
CA ARG A 630 109.20 -16.59 -2.37
C ARG A 630 107.75 -16.23 -2.06
N THR A 631 106.86 -16.45 -3.01
CA THR A 631 105.40 -16.35 -2.82
C THR A 631 104.88 -17.58 -2.07
N GLU A 632 103.63 -17.54 -1.61
CA GLU A 632 102.90 -18.65 -0.94
C GLU A 632 103.45 -19.09 0.42
N LEU A 633 104.13 -18.20 1.14
CA LEU A 633 104.51 -18.48 2.53
C LEU A 633 103.24 -18.62 3.37
N GLN A 634 103.17 -19.66 4.19
CA GLN A 634 101.98 -20.06 4.96
C GLN A 634 102.07 -19.64 6.43
N HIS A 635 103.28 -19.56 6.97
CA HIS A 635 103.55 -19.23 8.36
C HIS A 635 104.94 -18.61 8.53
N GLU A 636 105.15 -17.90 9.64
CA GLU A 636 106.39 -17.17 9.96
C GLU A 636 107.67 -18.01 9.86
N GLY A 637 107.61 -19.31 10.17
CA GLY A 637 108.76 -20.21 10.16
C GLY A 637 109.34 -20.48 8.77
N GLN A 638 108.66 -20.06 7.71
CA GLN A 638 109.13 -20.19 6.34
C GLN A 638 109.86 -18.94 5.84
N CYS A 639 109.95 -17.88 6.67
CA CYS A 639 110.80 -16.73 6.39
C CYS A 639 112.28 -17.12 6.63
N GLU A 640 113.16 -16.79 5.67
CA GLU A 640 114.58 -17.17 5.72
C GLU A 640 115.38 -16.18 6.58
N PRO A 641 116.40 -16.62 7.35
CA PRO A 641 117.18 -15.72 8.19
C PRO A 641 117.96 -14.71 7.34
N CYS A 642 118.02 -13.46 7.80
CA CYS A 642 118.71 -12.38 7.11
C CYS A 642 120.17 -12.75 6.76
N PRO A 643 120.67 -12.44 5.56
CA PRO A 643 122.06 -12.73 5.19
C PRO A 643 123.08 -12.06 6.12
N ALA A 644 124.20 -12.74 6.42
CA ALA A 644 125.29 -12.14 7.18
C ALA A 644 125.79 -10.84 6.52
N ARG A 645 126.36 -9.95 7.34
CA ARG A 645 126.78 -8.57 6.98
C ARG A 645 125.65 -7.57 6.75
N HIS A 646 124.40 -8.01 6.64
CA HIS A 646 123.23 -7.17 6.42
C HIS A 646 122.28 -7.20 7.62
N TYR A 647 121.28 -6.30 7.60
CA TYR A 647 120.14 -6.35 8.50
C TYR A 647 118.83 -6.31 7.72
N CYS A 648 117.78 -6.96 8.24
CA CYS A 648 116.50 -7.13 7.55
C CYS A 648 115.31 -6.66 8.38
N THR A 649 114.38 -5.93 7.77
CA THR A 649 113.14 -5.43 8.39
C THR A 649 111.95 -5.63 7.45
N ALA A 650 110.78 -5.98 8.00
CA ALA A 650 109.53 -6.22 7.26
C ALA A 650 109.66 -7.23 6.09
N GLY A 651 110.42 -8.31 6.29
CA GLY A 651 110.59 -9.35 5.28
C GLY A 651 111.58 -9.03 4.15
N ASP A 652 112.33 -7.92 4.23
CA ASP A 652 113.30 -7.47 3.23
C ASP A 652 114.69 -7.16 3.81
N VAL A 653 115.73 -7.24 2.96
CA VAL A 653 117.09 -6.77 3.30
C VAL A 653 117.11 -5.24 3.31
N ALA A 654 117.25 -4.65 4.49
CA ALA A 654 117.18 -3.21 4.69
C ALA A 654 118.53 -2.48 4.44
N GLY A 655 119.67 -3.13 4.70
CA GLY A 655 120.99 -2.56 4.41
C GLY A 655 122.17 -3.33 5.02
N GLU A 656 123.39 -2.78 4.90
CA GLU A 656 124.63 -3.34 5.48
C GLU A 656 124.85 -2.88 6.93
N CYS A 657 125.62 -3.66 7.68
CA CYS A 657 125.98 -3.37 9.07
C CYS A 657 127.05 -2.30 9.25
N ALA A 658 126.91 -1.52 10.33
CA ALA A 658 127.80 -0.43 10.68
C ALA A 658 129.21 -0.91 11.07
N ALA A 659 130.23 -0.08 10.79
CA ALA A 659 131.61 -0.32 11.22
C ALA A 659 131.73 -0.32 12.76
N GLY A 660 132.68 -1.09 13.30
CA GLY A 660 132.84 -1.33 14.73
C GLY A 660 131.98 -2.48 15.28
N TYR A 661 131.17 -3.14 14.44
CA TYR A 661 130.31 -4.28 14.80
C TYR A 661 130.51 -5.48 13.87
N VAL A 662 130.19 -6.66 14.39
CA VAL A 662 130.20 -7.93 13.66
C VAL A 662 128.76 -8.40 13.50
N CYS A 663 128.32 -8.59 12.25
CA CYS A 663 126.98 -9.08 11.93
C CYS A 663 127.00 -10.48 11.33
N ARG A 664 126.24 -11.36 11.97
CA ARG A 664 125.97 -12.73 11.53
C ARG A 664 124.58 -12.81 10.89
N TYR A 665 124.16 -14.01 10.50
CA TYR A 665 122.84 -14.25 9.93
C TYR A 665 121.72 -13.95 10.92
N GLY A 666 120.55 -13.58 10.41
CA GLY A 666 119.36 -13.30 11.23
C GLY A 666 119.38 -11.94 11.93
N ASN A 667 120.26 -11.03 11.50
CA ASN A 667 120.41 -9.75 12.13
C ASN A 667 119.27 -8.77 11.76
N PRO A 668 118.54 -8.20 12.74
CA PRO A 668 117.44 -7.25 12.48
C PRO A 668 117.90 -5.79 12.46
N SER A 669 119.14 -5.49 12.88
CA SER A 669 119.57 -4.13 13.21
C SER A 669 120.96 -3.77 12.66
N PRO A 670 121.22 -2.52 12.22
CA PRO A 670 122.52 -2.12 11.69
C PRO A 670 123.66 -2.10 12.72
N SER A 671 123.36 -2.10 14.02
CA SER A 671 124.33 -2.05 15.13
C SER A 671 124.00 -3.11 16.21
N PRO A 672 124.22 -4.41 15.93
CA PRO A 672 123.81 -5.48 16.83
C PRO A 672 124.63 -5.54 18.12
N GLY A 673 123.95 -5.80 19.23
CA GLY A 673 124.52 -5.87 20.58
C GLY A 673 124.47 -4.57 21.39
N ASP A 674 124.05 -3.46 20.79
CA ASP A 674 123.80 -2.17 21.47
C ASP A 674 122.32 -1.98 21.87
N GLU A 675 121.44 -2.80 21.31
CA GLU A 675 120.01 -2.84 21.61
C GLU A 675 119.71 -3.75 22.81
N THR A 676 118.66 -3.40 23.57
CA THR A 676 118.20 -4.20 24.73
C THR A 676 116.76 -4.66 24.48
N PRO A 677 116.47 -5.97 24.48
CA PRO A 677 117.39 -7.11 24.66
C PRO A 677 118.34 -7.28 23.46
N ALA A 678 119.59 -7.69 23.69
CA ALA A 678 120.54 -7.93 22.61
C ALA A 678 120.05 -9.11 21.76
N HIS A 679 119.79 -8.88 20.47
CA HIS A 679 119.40 -9.92 19.53
C HIS A 679 120.62 -10.72 19.07
N ASP A 680 120.46 -12.05 18.92
CA ASP A 680 121.53 -13.04 18.70
C ASP A 680 122.15 -13.02 17.27
N GLY A 681 122.10 -11.87 16.60
CA GLY A 681 122.51 -11.67 15.20
C GLY A 681 123.87 -11.00 15.02
N GLY A 682 124.54 -10.58 16.09
CA GLY A 682 125.83 -9.91 16.01
C GLY A 682 126.37 -9.39 17.35
N TYR A 683 127.54 -8.76 17.34
CA TYR A 683 128.18 -8.20 18.55
C TYR A 683 129.18 -7.09 18.24
N PRO A 684 129.55 -6.24 19.22
CA PRO A 684 130.58 -5.20 19.06
C PRO A 684 131.98 -5.78 18.78
N CYS A 685 132.80 -5.11 17.98
CA CYS A 685 134.14 -5.61 17.61
C CYS A 685 135.05 -5.80 18.84
N PRO A 686 135.68 -6.99 19.00
CA PRO A 686 136.47 -7.33 20.19
C PRO A 686 137.82 -6.61 20.25
N LEU A 687 138.40 -6.55 21.46
CA LEU A 687 139.75 -6.03 21.71
C LEU A 687 140.82 -6.76 20.88
N GLY A 688 141.92 -6.09 20.54
CA GLY A 688 143.00 -6.63 19.70
C GLY A 688 142.64 -6.76 18.21
N HIS A 689 141.42 -6.36 17.82
CA HIS A 689 140.90 -6.44 16.46
C HIS A 689 140.28 -5.11 16.00
N TYR A 690 140.02 -4.98 14.70
CA TYR A 690 139.20 -3.93 14.12
C TYR A 690 138.21 -4.53 13.10
N CYS A 691 137.07 -3.86 12.91
CA CYS A 691 135.94 -4.32 12.10
C CYS A 691 135.40 -3.17 11.24
N PRO A 692 135.71 -3.12 9.94
CA PRO A 692 135.08 -2.20 8.99
C PRO A 692 133.57 -2.45 8.85
N ALA A 693 132.84 -1.62 8.07
CA ALA A 693 131.44 -1.89 7.75
C ALA A 693 131.28 -3.27 7.07
N ALA A 694 130.11 -3.89 7.22
CA ALA A 694 129.81 -5.22 6.67
C ALA A 694 130.77 -6.34 7.15
N THR A 695 131.33 -6.22 8.36
CA THR A 695 132.21 -7.23 8.94
C THR A 695 131.40 -8.38 9.53
N SER A 696 131.76 -9.61 9.18
CA SER A 696 131.22 -10.84 9.78
C SER A 696 132.25 -11.62 10.61
N ILE A 697 133.54 -11.27 10.48
CA ILE A 697 134.66 -11.85 11.24
C ILE A 697 135.64 -10.72 11.61
N PRO A 698 135.95 -10.50 12.90
CA PRO A 698 136.84 -9.43 13.32
C PRO A 698 138.27 -9.62 12.79
N ILE A 699 138.94 -8.52 12.39
CA ILE A 699 140.28 -8.56 11.77
C ILE A 699 141.34 -8.24 12.84
N PRO A 700 142.36 -9.09 13.06
CA PRO A 700 143.35 -8.86 14.12
C PRO A 700 144.31 -7.70 13.79
N CYS A 701 144.79 -7.01 14.82
CA CYS A 701 145.90 -6.06 14.70
C CYS A 701 147.22 -6.79 14.37
N SER A 702 148.04 -6.18 13.50
CA SER A 702 149.30 -6.74 13.01
C SER A 702 150.43 -6.76 14.05
N ASN A 703 151.40 -7.68 13.88
CA ASN A 703 152.49 -7.94 14.82
C ASN A 703 153.29 -6.66 15.15
N GLY A 704 153.49 -6.40 16.45
CA GLY A 704 154.05 -5.15 16.94
C GLY A 704 153.02 -4.03 17.15
N THR A 705 151.72 -4.26 16.90
CA THR A 705 150.62 -3.34 17.22
C THR A 705 149.50 -4.01 18.02
N VAL A 706 148.74 -3.26 18.81
CA VAL A 706 147.59 -3.75 19.58
C VAL A 706 146.50 -2.68 19.70
N ASN A 707 145.22 -3.07 19.53
CA ASN A 707 144.06 -2.22 19.83
C ASN A 707 143.51 -2.54 21.22
N ALA A 708 143.59 -1.57 22.12
CA ALA A 708 143.14 -1.71 23.51
C ALA A 708 141.68 -1.25 23.75
N GLN A 709 140.93 -0.87 22.71
CA GLN A 709 139.53 -0.43 22.81
C GLN A 709 138.55 -1.36 22.07
N LEU A 710 137.39 -1.59 22.69
CA LEU A 710 136.25 -2.26 22.06
C LEU A 710 135.73 -1.38 20.91
N ARG A 711 135.22 -2.01 19.85
CA ARG A 711 134.73 -1.34 18.63
C ARG A 711 135.81 -0.68 17.78
N GLY A 712 137.00 -1.30 17.67
CA GLY A 712 137.93 -0.93 16.60
C GLY A 712 137.22 -0.99 15.25
N ALA A 713 137.23 0.10 14.50
CA ALA A 713 136.53 0.20 13.22
C ALA A 713 137.51 0.12 12.03
N SER A 714 138.77 0.46 12.25
CA SER A 714 139.78 0.55 11.20
C SER A 714 141.17 0.12 11.67
N PRO A 715 142.10 -0.18 10.75
CA PRO A 715 143.47 -0.55 11.11
C PRO A 715 144.21 0.54 11.91
N ALA A 716 143.78 1.80 11.80
CA ALA A 716 144.36 2.91 12.55
C ALA A 716 144.12 2.79 14.07
N ASP A 717 143.16 1.98 14.49
CA ASP A 717 142.88 1.73 15.90
C ASP A 717 143.90 0.75 16.54
N CYS A 718 144.78 0.15 15.74
CA CYS A 718 145.90 -0.68 16.19
C CYS A 718 147.15 0.17 16.43
N GLY A 719 147.45 0.50 17.70
CA GLY A 719 148.60 1.34 18.09
C GLY A 719 149.91 0.56 18.29
N PRO A 720 151.09 1.21 18.31
CA PRO A 720 152.38 0.54 18.51
C PRO A 720 152.47 -0.14 19.88
N CYS A 721 153.13 -1.30 19.93
CA CYS A 721 153.31 -2.06 21.16
C CYS A 721 154.10 -1.26 22.23
N PRO A 722 153.71 -1.29 23.53
CA PRO A 722 154.38 -0.53 24.58
C PRO A 722 155.87 -0.89 24.76
N PRO A 723 156.78 0.08 25.03
CA PRO A 723 158.21 -0.19 25.22
C PRO A 723 158.47 -1.21 26.34
N GLY A 724 159.34 -2.18 26.08
CA GLY A 724 159.64 -3.29 26.99
C GLY A 724 158.74 -4.51 26.84
N PHE A 725 157.78 -4.49 25.89
CA PHE A 725 156.88 -5.60 25.58
C PHE A 725 156.87 -5.94 24.07
N ARG A 726 156.55 -7.19 23.73
CA ARG A 726 156.23 -7.68 22.39
C ARG A 726 154.72 -7.98 22.29
N CYS A 727 154.11 -7.66 21.16
CA CYS A 727 152.68 -7.88 20.90
C CYS A 727 152.51 -8.81 19.69
N GLU A 728 151.72 -9.87 19.84
CA GLU A 728 151.43 -10.86 18.80
C GLU A 728 150.08 -10.58 18.11
N ASP A 729 149.91 -11.06 16.87
CA ASP A 729 148.70 -10.80 16.07
C ASP A 729 147.42 -11.18 16.82
N GLY A 730 146.49 -10.23 16.93
CA GLY A 730 145.17 -10.44 17.53
C GLY A 730 145.16 -10.65 19.06
N ASN A 731 146.31 -10.56 19.73
CA ASN A 731 146.41 -10.70 21.18
C ASN A 731 146.31 -9.33 21.87
N PRO A 732 145.30 -9.08 22.72
CA PRO A 732 145.14 -7.79 23.39
C PRO A 732 146.13 -7.54 24.54
N GLN A 733 146.95 -8.52 24.95
CA GLN A 733 147.91 -8.39 26.06
C GLN A 733 149.38 -8.41 25.59
N PRO A 734 150.17 -7.33 25.81
CA PRO A 734 151.60 -7.31 25.51
C PRO A 734 152.43 -8.20 26.46
N PHE A 735 153.47 -8.88 25.95
CA PHE A 735 154.38 -9.76 26.73
C PHE A 735 155.76 -9.12 26.97
N PRO A 736 156.35 -9.14 28.18
CA PRO A 736 157.64 -8.46 28.45
C PRO A 736 158.86 -9.07 27.70
N CYS A 737 159.85 -8.24 27.35
CA CYS A 737 161.08 -8.65 26.64
C CYS A 737 162.11 -9.37 27.56
N PRO A 738 162.89 -10.39 27.08
CA PRO A 738 163.88 -11.10 27.90
C PRO A 738 165.15 -10.28 28.23
N LEU A 739 165.72 -10.46 29.43
CA LEU A 739 166.91 -9.74 29.93
C LEU A 739 168.15 -9.95 29.05
N GLY A 740 168.75 -8.83 28.62
CA GLY A 740 169.98 -8.80 27.80
C GLY A 740 169.76 -8.62 26.30
N HIS A 741 168.51 -8.45 25.85
CA HIS A 741 168.14 -8.01 24.51
C HIS A 741 167.35 -6.70 24.62
N TYR A 742 167.57 -5.77 23.69
CA TYR A 742 166.79 -4.53 23.56
C TYR A 742 165.66 -4.71 22.56
#